data_AF-A0A9X3MMR2-F1
#
_entry.id   AF-A0A9X3MMR2-F1
#
_cell.length_a   1.000
_cell.length_b   1.000
_cell.length_c   1.000
_cell.angle_alpha   90.00
_cell.angle_beta   90.00
_cell.angle_gamma   90.00
#
_symmetry.space_group_name_H-M   'P 1'
#
loop_
_entity.id
_entity.type
_entity.pdbx_description
1 polymer ?
#
loop_
_entity_poly.entity_id
_entity_poly.type
_entity_poly.pdbx_seq_one_letter_code
_entity_poly.pdbx_strand_id
1 'polypeptide(L)'
;MPILTRWRRSAAALAAAAAIVPLAAATADAAPVRTATTTKYTNATYLQHALGLPTTETNPAIESVTYDHFQWLLQQPGNFAFLIGDPVLDPTFAARAQEVETAADAAGVKNVYWFDPNLSGSAKVGTVTEPALDIRNASTITQINATSQGVYTTAWLHLIANYLGNGATTTLASGAVGDETPRFTSATGTATVNDAGLSSGGVLYDYSSGSAPAKALDSYFFIYNKDKTAPDGKAAKIVSWVDVTDKGAASPAAVSAAINSVGGANLATLSQFDWWKSSVNWRQTFTSTTDARGKQVPVLTDADNADGWRINQVTYPEIVDLLKNGAQDANAVILFGGTWCPNTRPVLPAINKYAQENNVQVFNFDTVLDGGTVGGSTTGASDPLQTRNTVNNGSAAGNAFANPTFLYGDLVSQYLTNIKTQYTTTGTGGNVNPTSYYAGGDNTSTKLLARKLQVPFVIGYKGKAGDDPNPGVARQWIIDNGSDTYTEYMSQWWLTNPKPNQLGIAIPLDAPIWPTINARLATFTYKTDPLPYYTNSATDADDTDFLVATDTASVTYTAAQQRWQITTGGAINNSPAALNAALAALGASAPANFAAAKPALLAAQAASPQDPALIANLTTVVAAWGIAQARKTAVNNAWGNATNPGSVSGGLNAVHALDVFFGGLPGGVVSRRTVTADPVKYPAAAKISVAIANDFGRVPAGNVSLVVKQGGATAATASTAVTGNAASFTLPVLDAGTYEYTLSYPGDDQIAAFTETGSLTIAAGDPQPEETATPVPFVATPTPTPTSTITKVKISKVAGAVAKAPTSKAGGKYKVTITTPKGLSAATGKVTIKLKKGKTTKTITGKLSKGTVTVTLPKLAKGTWKVTISWPGDSTYLTASAAGTSIKVKK
;
A
#
# COMPACT_ATOMS: atom_id res chain seq x y z
N MET A 1 -30.04 -4.76 -9.66
CA MET A 1 -30.24 -5.61 -8.45
C MET A 1 -28.87 -6.09 -7.97
N PRO A 2 -28.70 -6.31 -6.65
CA PRO A 2 -27.46 -6.03 -5.92
C PRO A 2 -26.41 -7.18 -5.99
N ILE A 3 -25.11 -7.04 -5.70
CA ILE A 3 -24.10 -5.96 -5.52
C ILE A 3 -22.84 -6.70 -4.97
N LEU A 4 -21.63 -6.17 -5.20
CA LEU A 4 -20.34 -6.47 -4.52
C LEU A 4 -19.84 -7.94 -4.41
N THR A 5 -18.75 -8.23 -5.13
CA THR A 5 -17.61 -8.99 -4.56
C THR A 5 -16.27 -8.37 -4.96
N ARG A 6 -15.61 -7.69 -4.02
CA ARG A 6 -14.20 -7.28 -4.10
C ARG A 6 -13.49 -7.66 -2.81
N TRP A 7 -12.18 -7.90 -2.90
CA TRP A 7 -11.27 -8.21 -1.78
C TRP A 7 -11.67 -9.38 -0.87
N ARG A 8 -12.16 -10.49 -1.44
CA ARG A 8 -11.97 -11.84 -0.85
C ARG A 8 -11.50 -12.86 -1.89
N ARG A 9 -10.18 -12.97 -2.06
CA ARG A 9 -9.53 -14.25 -2.39
C ARG A 9 -9.14 -14.87 -1.04
N SER A 10 -9.53 -16.09 -0.66
CA SER A 10 -9.71 -17.28 -1.50
C SER A 10 -10.74 -18.27 -0.93
N ALA A 11 -11.46 -19.01 -1.79
CA ALA A 11 -11.50 -20.49 -1.82
C ALA A 11 -12.75 -21.09 -2.53
N ALA A 12 -12.55 -22.21 -3.25
CA ALA A 12 -13.51 -23.11 -3.94
C ALA A 12 -14.17 -22.56 -5.24
N ALA A 13 -14.28 -23.30 -6.36
CA ALA A 13 -13.76 -24.60 -6.85
C ALA A 13 -13.91 -24.66 -8.41
N LEU A 14 -13.66 -25.72 -9.22
CA LEU A 14 -13.30 -27.14 -9.02
C LEU A 14 -12.61 -27.74 -10.29
N ALA A 15 -11.65 -28.67 -10.10
CA ALA A 15 -11.16 -29.77 -10.97
C ALA A 15 -10.97 -29.65 -12.52
N ALA A 16 -9.70 -29.83 -12.95
CA ALA A 16 -9.26 -30.87 -13.90
C ALA A 16 -7.74 -31.21 -13.71
N ALA A 17 -7.30 -32.38 -14.19
CA ALA A 17 -5.98 -33.03 -13.99
C ALA A 17 -4.85 -32.51 -14.93
N ALA A 18 -3.54 -32.76 -14.76
CA ALA A 18 -2.67 -33.23 -13.66
C ALA A 18 -1.16 -33.09 -14.05
N ALA A 19 -0.25 -33.48 -13.12
CA ALA A 19 1.23 -33.69 -13.26
C ALA A 19 2.14 -32.42 -13.19
N ILE A 20 3.37 -32.44 -12.60
CA ILE A 20 4.12 -33.41 -11.76
C ILE A 20 5.22 -32.64 -10.97
N VAL A 21 5.46 -32.93 -9.66
CA VAL A 21 6.75 -32.72 -8.89
C VAL A 21 7.26 -31.26 -8.63
N PRO A 22 8.02 -30.91 -7.54
CA PRO A 22 8.13 -31.42 -6.16
C PRO A 22 8.07 -30.27 -5.07
N LEU A 23 8.85 -30.40 -3.98
CA LEU A 23 9.24 -29.44 -2.93
C LEU A 23 8.35 -29.24 -1.68
N ALA A 24 9.01 -28.83 -0.59
CA ALA A 24 8.50 -28.90 0.78
C ALA A 24 7.50 -27.78 1.10
N ALA A 25 6.24 -28.16 1.39
CA ALA A 25 5.26 -27.23 1.92
C ALA A 25 5.50 -27.01 3.43
N ALA A 26 6.23 -25.94 3.74
CA ALA A 26 6.23 -25.36 5.08
C ALA A 26 4.79 -25.07 5.53
N THR A 27 4.49 -25.27 6.82
CA THR A 27 3.26 -24.74 7.40
C THR A 27 3.32 -23.23 7.32
N ALA A 28 2.38 -22.62 6.61
CA ALA A 28 2.22 -21.17 6.64
C ALA A 28 1.82 -20.75 8.05
N ASP A 29 2.78 -20.18 8.79
CA ASP A 29 2.52 -19.51 10.06
C ASP A 29 1.44 -18.44 9.87
N ALA A 30 0.64 -18.22 10.91
CA ALA A 30 -0.24 -17.07 10.95
C ALA A 30 0.64 -15.80 10.86
N ALA A 31 0.22 -14.85 10.01
CA ALA A 31 0.93 -13.57 9.92
C ALA A 31 0.99 -12.92 11.30
N PRO A 32 2.15 -12.33 11.69
CA PRO A 32 2.33 -11.80 13.02
C PRO A 32 1.38 -10.62 13.25
N VAL A 33 0.77 -10.56 14.45
CA VAL A 33 0.05 -9.35 14.88
C VAL A 33 1.10 -8.28 15.21
N ARG A 34 0.92 -7.08 14.67
CA ARG A 34 1.88 -5.98 14.74
C ARG A 34 1.20 -4.76 15.39
N THR A 35 1.90 -4.10 16.31
CA THR A 35 1.48 -2.80 16.85
C THR A 35 2.67 -1.86 16.76
N ALA A 36 2.57 -0.83 15.92
CA ALA A 36 3.60 0.20 15.86
C ALA A 36 3.41 1.23 16.98
N THR A 37 4.52 1.76 17.48
CA THR A 37 4.58 2.88 18.41
C THR A 37 4.56 4.19 17.61
N THR A 38 3.36 4.68 17.32
CA THR A 38 3.14 5.96 16.62
C THR A 38 2.43 6.98 17.51
N THR A 39 2.50 8.25 17.11
CA THR A 39 1.85 9.37 17.80
C THR A 39 0.34 9.20 17.91
N LYS A 40 -0.22 9.79 18.98
CA LYS A 40 -1.66 9.93 19.21
C LYS A 40 -2.21 11.27 18.71
N TYR A 41 -1.44 12.02 17.92
CA TYR A 41 -1.88 13.26 17.30
C TYR A 41 -3.17 13.04 16.49
N THR A 42 -4.13 13.95 16.65
CA THR A 42 -5.45 13.91 16.00
C THR A 42 -5.89 15.32 15.60
N ASN A 43 -6.99 15.43 14.86
CA ASN A 43 -7.70 16.70 14.66
C ASN A 43 -7.95 17.43 15.99
N ALA A 44 -8.35 16.72 17.06
CA ALA A 44 -8.51 17.35 18.38
C ALA A 44 -7.22 18.02 18.89
N THR A 45 -6.07 17.38 18.72
CA THR A 45 -4.76 17.96 19.09
C THR A 45 -4.46 19.23 18.29
N TYR A 46 -4.75 19.23 16.99
CA TYR A 46 -4.59 20.43 16.16
C TYR A 46 -5.50 21.56 16.63
N LEU A 47 -6.79 21.30 16.85
CA LEU A 47 -7.77 22.32 17.25
C LEU A 47 -7.51 22.88 18.66
N GLN A 48 -6.95 22.07 19.57
CA GLN A 48 -6.43 22.55 20.86
C GLN A 48 -5.32 23.59 20.67
N HIS A 49 -4.40 23.38 19.71
CA HIS A 49 -3.32 24.33 19.43
C HIS A 49 -3.77 25.55 18.60
N ALA A 50 -4.61 25.34 17.58
CA ALA A 50 -5.00 26.36 16.60
C ALA A 50 -6.16 27.24 17.07
N LEU A 51 -7.15 26.66 17.77
CA LEU A 51 -8.35 27.35 18.25
C LEU A 51 -8.39 27.51 19.77
N GLY A 52 -7.47 26.88 20.51
CA GLY A 52 -7.46 26.93 21.98
C GLY A 52 -8.55 26.08 22.64
N LEU A 53 -9.05 25.02 21.97
CA LEU A 53 -10.00 24.08 22.59
C LEU A 53 -9.39 23.47 23.88
N PRO A 54 -10.21 23.14 24.90
CA PRO A 54 -9.73 22.50 26.11
C PRO A 54 -9.02 21.16 25.83
N THR A 55 -7.96 20.83 26.57
CA THR A 55 -7.25 19.54 26.43
C THR A 55 -8.08 18.32 26.86
N THR A 56 -9.18 18.56 27.59
CA THR A 56 -10.20 17.54 27.89
C THR A 56 -11.06 17.21 26.67
N GLU A 57 -11.13 18.10 25.67
CA GLU A 57 -11.89 17.85 24.46
C GLU A 57 -11.10 16.97 23.51
N THR A 58 -11.59 15.75 23.31
CA THR A 58 -10.89 14.66 22.61
C THR A 58 -11.67 14.13 21.41
N ASN A 59 -12.91 14.56 21.23
CA ASN A 59 -13.74 14.26 20.08
C ASN A 59 -14.56 15.52 19.74
N PRO A 60 -13.90 16.62 19.33
CA PRO A 60 -14.58 17.84 18.99
C PRO A 60 -15.55 17.65 17.82
N ALA A 61 -16.62 18.44 17.80
CA ALA A 61 -17.52 18.55 16.67
C ALA A 61 -16.85 19.25 15.48
N ILE A 62 -15.97 20.23 15.70
CA ILE A 62 -15.20 20.86 14.62
C ILE A 62 -14.20 19.88 14.00
N GLU A 63 -14.17 19.84 12.65
CA GLU A 63 -13.18 19.11 11.85
C GLU A 63 -12.52 20.07 10.86
N SER A 64 -11.20 20.23 10.93
CA SER A 64 -10.43 20.99 9.93
C SER A 64 -10.47 20.27 8.57
N VAL A 65 -10.72 21.00 7.48
CA VAL A 65 -10.78 20.46 6.12
C VAL A 65 -9.94 21.24 5.12
N THR A 66 -9.31 20.50 4.20
CA THR A 66 -8.62 21.10 3.04
C THR A 66 -9.62 21.70 2.05
N TYR A 67 -9.12 22.49 1.08
CA TYR A 67 -9.96 23.00 -0.02
C TYR A 67 -10.59 21.87 -0.85
N ASP A 68 -9.86 20.80 -1.24
CA ASP A 68 -10.43 19.67 -2.03
C ASP A 68 -11.52 18.94 -1.24
N HIS A 69 -11.37 18.81 0.08
CA HIS A 69 -12.37 18.20 0.95
C HIS A 69 -13.60 19.12 1.14
N PHE A 70 -13.39 20.41 1.41
CA PHE A 70 -14.47 21.41 1.53
C PHE A 70 -15.26 21.55 0.23
N GLN A 71 -14.59 21.68 -0.92
CA GLN A 71 -15.22 21.73 -2.24
C GLN A 71 -16.05 20.47 -2.50
N TRP A 72 -15.57 19.29 -2.10
CA TRP A 72 -16.31 18.05 -2.24
C TRP A 72 -17.53 18.00 -1.31
N LEU A 73 -17.41 18.39 -0.04
CA LEU A 73 -18.51 18.41 0.93
C LEU A 73 -19.69 19.26 0.43
N LEU A 74 -19.40 20.42 -0.15
CA LEU A 74 -20.39 21.31 -0.78
C LEU A 74 -21.15 20.69 -1.97
N GLN A 75 -20.64 19.61 -2.57
CA GLN A 75 -21.30 18.86 -3.64
C GLN A 75 -22.18 17.72 -3.12
N GLN A 76 -22.22 17.45 -1.81
CA GLN A 76 -22.93 16.30 -1.24
C GLN A 76 -24.38 16.62 -0.86
N PRO A 77 -25.31 15.66 -0.98
CA PRO A 77 -26.70 15.84 -0.56
C PRO A 77 -26.83 15.73 0.97
N GLY A 78 -27.68 16.56 1.56
CA GLY A 78 -27.93 16.58 3.01
C GLY A 78 -27.86 18.00 3.59
N ASN A 79 -28.06 18.12 4.90
CA ASN A 79 -27.79 19.35 5.64
C ASN A 79 -26.41 19.23 6.28
N PHE A 80 -25.53 20.22 6.11
CA PHE A 80 -24.17 20.21 6.68
C PHE A 80 -23.95 21.49 7.50
N ALA A 81 -23.17 21.40 8.57
CA ALA A 81 -22.69 22.56 9.31
C ALA A 81 -21.26 22.88 8.88
N PHE A 82 -21.01 24.16 8.59
CA PHE A 82 -19.70 24.66 8.15
C PHE A 82 -19.27 25.86 8.98
N LEU A 83 -17.96 26.01 9.12
CA LEU A 83 -17.30 27.16 9.70
C LEU A 83 -16.22 27.64 8.70
N ILE A 84 -16.13 28.95 8.47
CA ILE A 84 -15.08 29.56 7.64
C ILE A 84 -14.44 30.71 8.41
N GLY A 85 -13.11 30.75 8.44
CA GLY A 85 -12.33 31.82 9.06
C GLY A 85 -10.90 31.36 9.40
N ASP A 86 -10.04 32.32 9.75
CA ASP A 86 -8.62 32.12 10.05
C ASP A 86 -8.29 32.70 11.45
N PRO A 87 -7.79 31.90 12.41
CA PRO A 87 -7.39 32.38 13.74
C PRO A 87 -6.19 33.34 13.76
N VAL A 88 -5.41 33.46 12.67
CA VAL A 88 -4.24 34.34 12.59
C VAL A 88 -4.58 35.72 12.04
N LEU A 89 -5.31 35.80 10.92
CA LEU A 89 -5.77 37.08 10.36
C LEU A 89 -6.95 37.68 11.14
N ASP A 90 -7.76 36.87 11.81
CA ASP A 90 -8.80 37.30 12.77
C ASP A 90 -8.47 36.78 14.19
N PRO A 91 -7.83 37.61 15.04
CA PRO A 91 -7.49 37.25 16.42
C PRO A 91 -8.70 36.96 17.33
N THR A 92 -9.93 37.18 16.86
CA THR A 92 -11.16 36.86 17.61
C THR A 92 -11.79 35.54 17.21
N PHE A 93 -11.48 35.03 16.00
CA PHE A 93 -12.06 33.83 15.43
C PHE A 93 -11.90 32.59 16.33
N ALA A 94 -10.73 32.38 16.92
CA ALA A 94 -10.48 31.23 17.81
C ALA A 94 -11.49 31.15 18.98
N ALA A 95 -11.82 32.28 19.60
CA ALA A 95 -12.82 32.33 20.67
C ALA A 95 -14.24 32.07 20.14
N ARG A 96 -14.56 32.48 18.90
CA ARG A 96 -15.86 32.19 18.28
C ARG A 96 -15.98 30.75 17.80
N ALA A 97 -14.88 30.11 17.39
CA ALA A 97 -14.86 28.70 17.11
C ALA A 97 -15.11 27.87 18.39
N GLN A 98 -14.58 28.27 19.56
CA GLN A 98 -14.93 27.67 20.86
C GLN A 98 -16.43 27.83 21.21
N GLU A 99 -17.04 28.97 20.89
CA GLU A 99 -18.48 29.20 21.06
C GLU A 99 -19.33 28.34 20.11
N VAL A 100 -18.86 28.15 18.87
CA VAL A 100 -19.49 27.24 17.88
C VAL A 100 -19.40 25.80 18.35
N GLU A 101 -18.23 25.36 18.81
CA GLU A 101 -18.00 24.03 19.38
C GLU A 101 -18.96 23.75 20.55
N THR A 102 -19.01 24.67 21.52
CA THR A 102 -19.92 24.57 22.69
C THR A 102 -21.39 24.43 22.28
N ALA A 103 -21.82 25.19 21.25
CA ALA A 103 -23.19 25.12 20.73
C ALA A 103 -23.45 23.82 19.94
N ALA A 104 -22.46 23.33 19.20
CA ALA A 104 -22.51 22.09 18.45
C ALA A 104 -22.65 20.87 19.37
N ASP A 105 -21.83 20.80 20.43
CA ASP A 105 -21.91 19.76 21.47
C ASP A 105 -23.25 19.76 22.20
N ALA A 106 -23.72 20.95 22.62
CA ALA A 106 -25.02 21.10 23.29
C ALA A 106 -26.20 20.64 22.40
N ALA A 107 -26.08 20.78 21.08
CA ALA A 107 -27.05 20.29 20.11
C ALA A 107 -26.80 18.84 19.62
N GLY A 108 -25.77 18.18 20.14
CA GLY A 108 -25.41 16.79 19.79
C GLY A 108 -24.87 16.60 18.37
N VAL A 109 -24.40 17.68 17.73
CA VAL A 109 -23.78 17.68 16.40
C VAL A 109 -22.54 16.77 16.41
N LYS A 110 -22.13 16.31 15.23
CA LYS A 110 -21.02 15.35 15.06
C LYS A 110 -19.87 15.88 14.21
N ASN A 111 -20.17 16.70 13.20
CA ASN A 111 -19.17 17.37 12.38
C ASN A 111 -19.66 18.80 12.09
N VAL A 112 -18.79 19.78 12.35
CA VAL A 112 -18.83 21.15 11.85
C VAL A 112 -17.55 21.31 11.04
N TYR A 113 -17.66 21.30 9.72
CA TYR A 113 -16.47 21.30 8.86
C TYR A 113 -15.90 22.71 8.77
N TRP A 114 -14.71 22.91 9.35
CA TRP A 114 -14.00 24.19 9.36
C TRP A 114 -13.01 24.26 8.19
N PHE A 115 -13.25 25.22 7.29
CA PHE A 115 -12.32 25.57 6.22
C PHE A 115 -11.58 26.88 6.57
N ASP A 116 -10.26 26.80 6.69
CA ASP A 116 -9.39 27.97 6.78
C ASP A 116 -9.07 28.47 5.35
N PRO A 117 -9.53 29.66 4.94
CA PRO A 117 -9.20 30.22 3.63
C PRO A 117 -7.75 30.72 3.52
N ASN A 118 -7.04 30.91 4.64
CA ASN A 118 -5.62 31.15 4.66
C ASN A 118 -4.88 29.81 4.51
N LEU A 119 -4.57 29.41 3.26
CA LEU A 119 -4.10 28.05 2.98
C LEU A 119 -2.70 27.72 3.55
N SER A 120 -1.96 28.69 4.07
CA SER A 120 -0.73 28.49 4.85
C SER A 120 -0.97 28.49 6.37
N GLY A 121 -2.16 28.89 6.84
CA GLY A 121 -2.47 29.20 8.24
C GLY A 121 -1.51 30.20 8.88
N SER A 122 -0.77 30.97 8.05
CA SER A 122 0.41 31.75 8.46
C SER A 122 1.37 30.97 9.37
N ALA A 123 1.52 29.65 9.14
CA ALA A 123 2.12 28.73 10.09
C ALA A 123 3.59 29.07 10.43
N LYS A 124 4.01 28.77 11.65
CA LYS A 124 5.38 29.03 12.10
C LYS A 124 6.28 27.80 11.94
N VAL A 125 7.11 27.83 10.90
CA VAL A 125 8.10 26.81 10.55
C VAL A 125 9.46 27.20 11.13
N GLY A 126 9.78 26.66 12.31
CA GLY A 126 11.00 27.01 13.03
C GLY A 126 11.03 28.50 13.44
N THR A 127 11.96 29.26 12.86
CA THR A 127 12.05 30.71 13.03
C THR A 127 11.27 31.51 11.98
N VAL A 128 10.87 30.88 10.87
CA VAL A 128 10.11 31.50 9.78
C VAL A 128 8.62 31.52 10.14
N THR A 129 7.94 32.62 9.86
CA THR A 129 6.48 32.69 9.83
C THR A 129 6.06 32.75 8.37
N GLU A 130 5.21 31.83 7.95
CA GLU A 130 4.80 31.73 6.56
C GLU A 130 3.87 32.90 6.17
N PRO A 131 4.00 33.48 4.96
CA PRO A 131 3.05 34.44 4.44
C PRO A 131 1.63 33.91 4.41
N ALA A 132 0.66 34.76 4.73
CA ALA A 132 -0.75 34.43 4.59
C ALA A 132 -1.11 34.16 3.12
N LEU A 133 -1.77 33.03 2.86
CA LEU A 133 -2.32 32.64 1.56
C LEU A 133 -3.85 32.70 1.58
N ASP A 134 -4.42 33.81 2.06
CA ASP A 134 -5.88 33.99 2.12
C ASP A 134 -6.50 34.15 0.73
N ILE A 135 -7.15 33.09 0.25
CA ILE A 135 -7.81 33.08 -1.07
C ILE A 135 -8.96 34.09 -1.16
N ARG A 136 -9.53 34.54 -0.02
CA ARG A 136 -10.57 35.59 0.01
C ARG A 136 -10.04 36.92 -0.50
N ASN A 137 -8.77 37.21 -0.21
CA ASN A 137 -8.13 38.47 -0.56
C ASN A 137 -6.75 38.25 -1.20
N ALA A 138 -6.70 37.55 -2.33
CA ALA A 138 -5.44 37.24 -3.02
C ALA A 138 -4.57 38.46 -3.39
N SER A 139 -5.13 39.68 -3.36
CA SER A 139 -4.39 40.94 -3.57
C SER A 139 -3.34 41.21 -2.48
N THR A 140 -3.48 40.63 -1.28
CA THR A 140 -2.49 40.75 -0.20
C THR A 140 -1.38 39.70 -0.27
N ILE A 141 -1.45 38.73 -1.19
CA ILE A 141 -0.45 37.66 -1.34
C ILE A 141 0.71 38.17 -2.21
N THR A 142 1.59 39.00 -1.64
CA THR A 142 2.64 39.71 -2.38
C THR A 142 3.85 38.86 -2.76
N GLN A 143 3.95 37.63 -2.25
CA GLN A 143 5.07 36.70 -2.47
C GLN A 143 4.91 35.84 -3.74
N ILE A 144 3.77 35.94 -4.43
CA ILE A 144 3.53 35.32 -5.74
C ILE A 144 3.26 36.40 -6.80
N ASN A 145 3.46 36.07 -8.08
CA ASN A 145 3.22 37.02 -9.16
C ASN A 145 1.73 37.34 -9.36
N ALA A 146 1.44 38.52 -9.92
CA ALA A 146 0.07 39.02 -10.11
C ALA A 146 -0.83 38.10 -10.98
N THR A 147 -0.25 37.39 -11.96
CA THR A 147 -0.98 36.38 -12.75
C THR A 147 -1.49 35.24 -11.86
N SER A 148 -0.69 34.84 -10.87
CA SER A 148 -1.01 33.77 -9.94
C SER A 148 -2.01 34.22 -8.87
N GLN A 149 -1.91 35.47 -8.39
CA GLN A 149 -2.92 36.08 -7.51
C GLN A 149 -4.34 35.99 -8.10
N GLY A 150 -4.50 36.24 -9.41
CA GLY A 150 -5.79 36.11 -10.10
C GLY A 150 -6.39 34.69 -10.08
N VAL A 151 -5.54 33.65 -10.01
CA VAL A 151 -6.00 32.26 -9.86
C VAL A 151 -6.41 31.95 -8.43
N TYR A 152 -5.72 32.50 -7.43
CA TYR A 152 -6.15 32.39 -6.01
C TYR A 152 -7.53 33.05 -5.81
N THR A 153 -7.74 34.25 -6.37
CA THR A 153 -9.08 34.87 -6.42
C THR A 153 -10.11 33.98 -7.11
N THR A 154 -9.71 33.31 -8.19
CA THR A 154 -10.59 32.38 -8.92
C THR A 154 -11.00 31.17 -8.08
N ALA A 155 -10.10 30.61 -7.26
CA ALA A 155 -10.42 29.48 -6.37
C ALA A 155 -11.51 29.84 -5.34
N TRP A 156 -11.41 31.03 -4.72
CA TRP A 156 -12.45 31.51 -3.83
C TRP A 156 -13.77 31.78 -4.57
N LEU A 157 -13.72 32.56 -5.66
CA LEU A 157 -14.89 32.87 -6.50
C LEU A 157 -15.55 31.62 -7.11
N HIS A 158 -14.81 30.53 -7.27
CA HIS A 158 -15.32 29.24 -7.71
C HIS A 158 -16.21 28.57 -6.65
N LEU A 159 -15.74 28.47 -5.39
CA LEU A 159 -16.53 27.92 -4.29
C LEU A 159 -17.85 28.70 -4.14
N ILE A 160 -17.69 30.02 -4.17
CA ILE A 160 -18.71 31.06 -4.21
C ILE A 160 -19.79 30.79 -5.26
N ALA A 161 -19.43 30.82 -6.55
CA ALA A 161 -20.41 30.86 -7.63
C ALA A 161 -21.12 29.53 -7.86
N ASN A 162 -20.40 28.42 -7.67
CA ASN A 162 -20.94 27.09 -7.97
C ASN A 162 -21.66 26.46 -6.78
N TYR A 163 -21.26 26.77 -5.54
CA TYR A 163 -21.78 26.07 -4.38
C TYR A 163 -22.44 26.98 -3.34
N LEU A 164 -21.95 28.19 -3.14
CA LEU A 164 -22.17 28.95 -1.90
C LEU A 164 -23.17 30.12 -2.05
N GLY A 165 -23.22 30.81 -3.19
CA GLY A 165 -24.24 31.84 -3.45
C GLY A 165 -24.30 32.33 -4.91
N ASN A 166 -25.25 33.23 -5.18
CA ASN A 166 -25.61 33.63 -6.55
C ASN A 166 -24.98 34.98 -7.01
N GLY A 167 -24.10 35.58 -6.19
CA GLY A 167 -23.53 36.92 -6.43
C GLY A 167 -22.37 37.01 -7.44
N ALA A 168 -21.87 35.87 -7.91
CA ALA A 168 -20.84 35.79 -8.93
C ALA A 168 -21.18 34.67 -9.93
N THR A 169 -20.81 34.87 -11.18
CA THR A 169 -20.91 33.85 -12.24
C THR A 169 -19.51 33.38 -12.59
N THR A 170 -19.31 32.06 -12.65
CA THR A 170 -18.09 31.47 -13.22
C THR A 170 -18.37 30.95 -14.63
N THR A 171 -17.47 31.26 -15.56
CA THR A 171 -17.46 30.66 -16.90
C THR A 171 -16.23 29.78 -17.01
N LEU A 172 -16.41 28.52 -17.39
CA LEU A 172 -15.29 27.62 -17.68
C LEU A 172 -14.47 28.20 -18.83
N ALA A 173 -13.16 28.38 -18.63
CA ALA A 173 -12.26 28.87 -19.66
C ALA A 173 -12.28 27.94 -20.87
N SER A 174 -12.39 28.50 -22.07
CA SER A 174 -12.43 27.72 -23.31
C SER A 174 -11.17 26.86 -23.45
N GLY A 175 -11.34 25.54 -23.46
CA GLY A 175 -10.25 24.56 -23.45
C GLY A 175 -10.15 23.74 -22.16
N ALA A 176 -10.70 24.22 -21.04
CA ALA A 176 -10.71 23.49 -19.76
C ALA A 176 -11.79 22.38 -19.67
N VAL A 177 -12.51 22.09 -20.75
CA VAL A 177 -13.41 20.92 -20.86
C VAL A 177 -12.56 19.66 -21.04
N GLY A 178 -12.03 19.16 -19.92
CA GLY A 178 -11.06 18.06 -19.89
C GLY A 178 -9.98 18.22 -18.82
N ASP A 179 -9.84 19.42 -18.24
CA ASP A 179 -8.89 19.67 -17.16
C ASP A 179 -9.47 19.27 -15.80
N GLU A 180 -8.70 18.47 -15.06
CA GLU A 180 -9.04 17.93 -13.73
C GLU A 180 -9.07 19.01 -12.62
N THR A 181 -8.62 20.23 -12.92
CA THR A 181 -9.06 21.48 -12.30
C THR A 181 -9.67 22.38 -13.37
N PRO A 182 -11.01 22.52 -13.43
CA PRO A 182 -11.62 23.44 -14.37
C PRO A 182 -11.17 24.87 -14.03
N ARG A 183 -10.49 25.54 -14.97
CA ARG A 183 -10.14 26.97 -14.80
C ARG A 183 -11.34 27.82 -15.13
N PHE A 184 -11.69 28.73 -14.25
CA PHE A 184 -12.82 29.63 -14.45
C PHE A 184 -12.35 31.06 -14.69
N THR A 185 -13.03 31.78 -15.56
CA THR A 185 -13.12 33.24 -15.46
C THR A 185 -14.33 33.56 -14.58
N SER A 186 -14.13 34.44 -13.60
CA SER A 186 -15.18 34.83 -12.65
C SER A 186 -15.58 36.27 -12.89
N ALA A 187 -16.88 36.54 -12.93
CA ALA A 187 -17.43 37.89 -13.02
C ALA A 187 -18.37 38.14 -11.84
N THR A 188 -18.12 39.22 -11.10
CA THR A 188 -19.04 39.75 -10.09
C THR A 188 -20.09 40.62 -10.77
N GLY A 189 -21.38 40.38 -10.51
CA GLY A 189 -22.46 41.26 -10.95
C GLY A 189 -22.73 41.31 -12.47
N THR A 190 -23.17 40.20 -13.05
CA THR A 190 -23.99 40.25 -14.28
C THR A 190 -25.44 39.89 -13.96
N ALA A 191 -26.39 40.54 -14.63
CA ALA A 191 -27.80 40.57 -14.20
C ALA A 191 -28.49 39.20 -14.27
N THR A 192 -29.48 39.03 -13.38
CA THR A 192 -30.19 37.77 -13.03
C THR A 192 -29.28 36.74 -12.36
N VAL A 193 -29.49 36.39 -11.09
CA VAL A 193 -30.79 36.19 -10.42
C VAL A 193 -30.79 36.73 -8.97
N ASN A 194 -31.70 37.67 -8.68
CA ASN A 194 -31.91 38.33 -7.37
C ASN A 194 -30.65 38.93 -6.73
N ASP A 195 -30.14 40.05 -7.27
CA ASP A 195 -30.21 41.37 -6.61
C ASP A 195 -29.30 42.39 -7.30
N ALA A 196 -29.68 43.67 -7.23
CA ALA A 196 -29.12 44.73 -8.07
C ALA A 196 -28.23 45.70 -7.30
N GLY A 197 -26.92 45.59 -7.54
CA GLY A 197 -25.95 46.68 -7.40
C GLY A 197 -25.29 46.85 -6.04
N LEU A 198 -23.96 46.99 -6.05
CA LEU A 198 -23.20 47.96 -5.26
C LEU A 198 -21.77 48.06 -5.83
N SER A 199 -21.29 49.27 -6.06
CA SER A 199 -20.02 49.56 -6.77
C SER A 199 -18.78 49.54 -5.87
N SER A 200 -18.80 48.74 -4.79
CA SER A 200 -17.71 48.66 -3.81
C SER A 200 -17.75 47.38 -2.96
N GLY A 201 -17.05 46.33 -3.39
CA GLY A 201 -16.59 45.23 -2.54
C GLY A 201 -17.62 44.24 -1.98
N GLY A 202 -18.89 44.30 -2.39
CA GLY A 202 -19.94 43.39 -1.90
C GLY A 202 -20.07 42.12 -2.75
N VAL A 203 -19.80 40.95 -2.16
CA VAL A 203 -20.23 39.65 -2.67
C VAL A 203 -20.56 38.69 -1.52
N LEU A 204 -21.73 38.03 -1.64
CA LEU A 204 -22.20 36.76 -1.05
C LEU A 204 -23.17 36.67 0.14
N TYR A 205 -23.95 35.59 0.03
CA TYR A 205 -24.87 34.98 0.99
C TYR A 205 -26.18 35.74 1.24
N ASP A 206 -27.24 35.02 0.84
CA ASP A 206 -28.67 35.31 0.91
C ASP A 206 -29.12 36.74 0.54
N TYR A 207 -29.30 36.95 -0.77
CA TYR A 207 -30.10 38.04 -1.34
C TYR A 207 -31.62 37.77 -1.21
N SER A 208 -32.07 37.37 -0.03
CA SER A 208 -33.49 37.33 0.29
C SER A 208 -33.97 38.75 0.61
N SER A 209 -35.14 39.12 0.09
CA SER A 209 -35.61 40.51 0.08
C SER A 209 -35.78 41.06 1.50
N GLY A 210 -34.81 41.85 1.97
CA GLY A 210 -34.85 42.54 3.27
C GLY A 210 -33.63 42.34 4.18
N SER A 211 -32.71 41.41 3.87
CA SER A 211 -31.45 41.24 4.62
C SER A 211 -30.28 41.92 3.91
N ALA A 212 -29.31 42.42 4.69
CA ALA A 212 -28.02 42.81 4.13
C ALA A 212 -27.22 41.54 3.77
N PRO A 213 -26.60 41.46 2.57
CA PRO A 213 -25.77 40.33 2.20
C PRO A 213 -24.52 40.29 3.08
N ALA A 214 -23.99 39.11 3.28
CA ALA A 214 -22.73 38.93 3.97
C ALA A 214 -21.54 39.44 3.10
N LYS A 215 -20.36 39.58 3.71
CA LYS A 215 -19.12 39.98 3.01
C LYS A 215 -18.21 38.77 2.78
N ALA A 216 -17.70 38.57 1.56
CA ALA A 216 -16.80 37.47 1.22
C ALA A 216 -15.45 37.41 1.97
N LEU A 217 -15.08 38.46 2.72
CA LEU A 217 -13.82 38.53 3.48
C LEU A 217 -13.97 38.15 4.96
N ASP A 218 -15.20 38.15 5.46
CA ASP A 218 -15.56 37.92 6.85
C ASP A 218 -15.54 36.40 7.18
N SER A 219 -15.76 36.07 8.44
CA SER A 219 -15.79 34.71 8.98
C SER A 219 -17.24 34.29 9.30
N TYR A 220 -17.62 33.03 9.02
CA TYR A 220 -19.01 32.57 9.10
C TYR A 220 -19.20 31.18 9.68
N PHE A 221 -20.26 30.99 10.47
CA PHE A 221 -20.89 29.70 10.70
C PHE A 221 -22.17 29.58 9.86
N PHE A 222 -22.42 28.45 9.19
CA PHE A 222 -23.66 28.26 8.43
C PHE A 222 -24.11 26.81 8.32
N ILE A 223 -25.42 26.64 8.17
CA ILE A 223 -26.07 25.39 7.78
C ILE A 223 -26.33 25.43 6.27
N TYR A 224 -25.90 24.38 5.57
CA TYR A 224 -25.89 24.27 4.13
C TYR A 224 -26.69 23.07 3.64
N ASN A 225 -27.41 23.23 2.53
CA ASN A 225 -28.04 22.13 1.80
C ASN A 225 -28.04 22.47 0.30
N LYS A 226 -27.25 21.74 -0.51
CA LYS A 226 -27.10 22.01 -1.95
C LYS A 226 -28.40 21.95 -2.75
N ASP A 227 -29.37 21.19 -2.26
CA ASP A 227 -30.65 20.90 -2.92
C ASP A 227 -31.77 21.85 -2.44
N LYS A 228 -31.49 22.75 -1.48
CA LYS A 228 -32.46 23.75 -1.01
C LYS A 228 -32.74 24.81 -2.09
N THR A 229 -34.02 24.98 -2.41
CA THR A 229 -34.52 26.04 -3.28
C THR A 229 -35.36 27.05 -2.51
N ALA A 230 -35.38 28.30 -2.99
CA ALA A 230 -36.37 29.30 -2.61
C ALA A 230 -37.77 28.95 -3.19
N PRO A 231 -38.85 29.60 -2.71
CA PRO A 231 -40.22 29.35 -3.21
C PRO A 231 -40.42 29.58 -4.72
N ASP A 232 -39.56 30.38 -5.36
CA ASP A 232 -39.54 30.63 -6.80
C ASP A 232 -38.62 29.67 -7.59
N GLY A 233 -38.20 28.56 -6.95
CA GLY A 233 -37.47 27.46 -7.58
C GLY A 233 -35.96 27.68 -7.75
N LYS A 234 -35.43 28.85 -7.38
CA LYS A 234 -34.00 29.17 -7.46
C LYS A 234 -33.21 28.50 -6.36
N ALA A 235 -31.93 28.23 -6.60
CA ALA A 235 -31.04 27.71 -5.57
C ALA A 235 -30.88 28.71 -4.41
N ALA A 236 -31.11 28.23 -3.18
CA ALA A 236 -31.03 29.00 -1.94
C ALA A 236 -30.32 28.14 -0.88
N LYS A 237 -29.08 27.74 -1.19
CA LYS A 237 -28.37 26.61 -0.57
C LYS A 237 -27.99 26.83 0.91
N ILE A 238 -27.88 28.08 1.36
CA ILE A 238 -27.75 28.41 2.78
C ILE A 238 -29.11 28.26 3.46
N VAL A 239 -29.18 27.47 4.52
CA VAL A 239 -30.39 27.25 5.33
C VAL A 239 -30.49 28.31 6.43
N SER A 240 -29.39 28.55 7.13
CA SER A 240 -29.23 29.56 8.18
C SER A 240 -27.74 29.88 8.35
N TRP A 241 -27.38 31.07 8.82
CA TRP A 241 -25.99 31.50 9.00
C TRP A 241 -25.83 32.52 10.13
N VAL A 242 -24.58 32.69 10.59
CA VAL A 242 -24.16 33.62 11.63
C VAL A 242 -22.80 34.22 11.22
N ASP A 243 -22.69 35.55 11.23
CA ASP A 243 -21.39 36.25 11.13
C ASP A 243 -20.61 36.05 12.43
N VAL A 244 -19.37 35.58 12.33
CA VAL A 244 -18.49 35.35 13.50
C VAL A 244 -17.28 36.28 13.54
N THR A 245 -17.24 37.31 12.71
CA THR A 245 -16.11 38.26 12.56
C THR A 245 -16.07 39.31 13.67
N ASP A 246 -17.21 39.93 13.97
CA ASP A 246 -17.29 41.05 14.91
C ASP A 246 -17.81 40.63 16.28
N LYS A 247 -17.23 41.19 17.36
CA LYS A 247 -17.49 40.73 18.74
C LYS A 247 -18.94 40.85 19.25
N GLY A 248 -19.82 41.51 18.50
CA GLY A 248 -21.25 41.65 18.82
C GLY A 248 -22.20 40.75 18.02
N ALA A 249 -21.72 40.02 17.01
CA ALA A 249 -22.59 39.28 16.08
C ALA A 249 -22.78 37.80 16.47
N ALA A 250 -21.69 37.10 16.78
CA ALA A 250 -21.76 35.71 17.23
C ALA A 250 -22.03 35.62 18.73
N SER A 251 -23.06 34.84 19.08
CA SER A 251 -23.25 34.30 20.43
C SER A 251 -23.57 32.80 20.30
N PRO A 252 -23.28 31.98 21.33
CA PRO A 252 -23.68 30.57 21.34
C PRO A 252 -25.18 30.35 21.07
N ALA A 253 -26.02 31.32 21.47
CA ALA A 253 -27.46 31.30 21.19
C ALA A 253 -27.79 31.48 19.70
N ALA A 254 -27.06 32.33 18.97
CA ALA A 254 -27.24 32.52 17.53
C ALA A 254 -26.80 31.26 16.75
N VAL A 255 -25.65 30.66 17.12
CA VAL A 255 -25.19 29.40 16.53
C VAL A 255 -26.18 28.27 16.84
N SER A 256 -26.67 28.17 18.08
CA SER A 256 -27.71 27.21 18.47
C SER A 256 -29.00 27.40 17.66
N ALA A 257 -29.43 28.64 17.43
CA ALA A 257 -30.60 28.94 16.60
C ALA A 257 -30.39 28.50 15.13
N ALA A 258 -29.20 28.73 14.58
CA ALA A 258 -28.84 28.29 13.23
C ALA A 258 -28.85 26.76 13.13
N ILE A 259 -28.25 26.02 14.08
CA ILE A 259 -28.32 24.55 14.14
C ILE A 259 -29.77 24.08 14.26
N ASN A 260 -30.57 24.71 15.11
CA ASN A 260 -31.98 24.36 15.34
C ASN A 260 -32.90 24.63 14.13
N SER A 261 -32.44 25.36 13.11
CA SER A 261 -33.18 25.51 11.83
C SER A 261 -33.41 24.18 11.11
N VAL A 262 -32.53 23.19 11.33
CA VAL A 262 -32.68 21.80 10.87
C VAL A 262 -32.70 20.78 12.01
N GLY A 263 -32.15 21.14 13.18
CA GLY A 263 -31.92 20.27 14.33
C GLY A 263 -30.61 19.48 14.20
N GLY A 264 -29.77 19.49 15.24
CA GLY A 264 -28.41 18.92 15.20
C GLY A 264 -28.33 17.45 14.77
N ALA A 265 -29.33 16.63 15.14
CA ALA A 265 -29.43 15.23 14.74
C ALA A 265 -29.75 15.01 13.24
N ASN A 266 -30.17 16.05 12.51
CA ASN A 266 -30.46 16.03 11.07
C ASN A 266 -29.31 16.61 10.22
N LEU A 267 -28.17 16.93 10.84
CA LEU A 267 -26.93 17.26 10.14
C LEU A 267 -26.26 15.96 9.68
N ALA A 268 -25.96 15.91 8.39
CA ALA A 268 -25.25 14.81 7.75
C ALA A 268 -23.78 14.81 8.18
N THR A 269 -23.24 13.60 8.29
CA THR A 269 -21.82 13.36 8.51
C THR A 269 -21.28 12.52 7.37
N LEU A 270 -20.11 12.90 6.88
CA LEU A 270 -19.34 12.17 5.89
C LEU A 270 -17.93 12.01 6.40
N SER A 271 -17.37 10.82 6.22
CA SER A 271 -16.03 10.51 6.70
C SER A 271 -14.98 10.90 5.67
N GLN A 272 -13.74 11.08 6.13
CA GLN A 272 -12.54 11.13 5.28
C GLN A 272 -12.53 9.99 4.23
N PHE A 273 -13.01 8.79 4.58
CA PHE A 273 -13.11 7.68 3.62
C PHE A 273 -14.12 7.92 2.51
N ASP A 274 -15.26 8.56 2.79
CA ASP A 274 -16.27 8.87 1.77
C ASP A 274 -15.72 9.86 0.74
N TRP A 275 -14.98 10.87 1.20
CA TRP A 275 -14.21 11.78 0.34
C TRP A 275 -13.16 11.03 -0.48
N TRP A 276 -12.24 10.29 0.16
CA TRP A 276 -11.20 9.50 -0.54
C TRP A 276 -11.81 8.58 -1.60
N LYS A 277 -12.83 7.80 -1.23
CA LYS A 277 -13.53 6.87 -2.12
C LYS A 277 -14.19 7.60 -3.29
N SER A 278 -14.84 8.74 -3.05
CA SER A 278 -15.46 9.53 -4.12
C SER A 278 -14.39 10.10 -5.06
N SER A 279 -13.50 10.93 -4.53
CA SER A 279 -12.53 11.72 -5.28
C SER A 279 -11.54 10.83 -6.06
N VAL A 280 -11.00 9.79 -5.44
CA VAL A 280 -10.07 8.86 -6.12
C VAL A 280 -10.77 8.09 -7.25
N ASN A 281 -11.98 7.58 -7.03
CA ASN A 281 -12.68 6.78 -8.04
C ASN A 281 -13.15 7.66 -9.21
N TRP A 282 -13.63 8.87 -8.93
CA TRP A 282 -13.99 9.84 -9.96
C TRP A 282 -12.78 10.25 -10.80
N ARG A 283 -11.67 10.69 -10.17
CA ARG A 283 -10.43 11.05 -10.88
C ARG A 283 -9.85 9.85 -11.64
N GLN A 284 -9.93 8.61 -11.12
CA GLN A 284 -9.52 7.41 -11.88
C GLN A 284 -10.37 7.21 -13.14
N THR A 285 -11.69 7.33 -13.03
CA THR A 285 -12.63 7.13 -14.15
C THR A 285 -12.44 8.20 -15.22
N PHE A 286 -12.21 9.45 -14.81
CA PHE A 286 -12.01 10.60 -15.68
C PHE A 286 -10.68 10.52 -16.46
N THR A 287 -9.57 10.24 -15.76
CA THR A 287 -8.21 10.29 -16.34
C THR A 287 -7.78 9.02 -17.08
N SER A 288 -8.43 7.88 -16.84
CA SER A 288 -8.04 6.63 -17.48
C SER A 288 -8.61 6.52 -18.89
N THR A 289 -7.74 6.48 -19.89
CA THR A 289 -8.17 6.34 -21.29
C THR A 289 -8.77 4.96 -21.62
N THR A 290 -8.44 3.90 -20.86
CA THR A 290 -8.88 2.51 -21.13
C THR A 290 -9.15 1.70 -19.86
N ASP A 291 -9.88 0.59 -19.99
CA ASP A 291 -10.19 -0.33 -18.87
C ASP A 291 -8.97 -1.09 -18.34
N ALA A 292 -7.95 -1.26 -19.19
CA ALA A 292 -6.63 -1.73 -18.80
C ALA A 292 -6.01 -0.77 -17.78
N ARG A 293 -6.10 0.54 -18.05
CA ARG A 293 -5.61 1.61 -17.19
C ARG A 293 -6.50 1.94 -15.98
N GLY A 294 -7.60 1.21 -15.80
CA GLY A 294 -8.46 1.31 -14.61
C GLY A 294 -9.78 2.07 -14.80
N LYS A 295 -10.14 2.49 -16.02
CA LYS A 295 -11.31 3.38 -16.27
C LYS A 295 -12.62 2.93 -15.62
N GLN A 296 -12.98 1.64 -15.75
CA GLN A 296 -14.21 1.07 -15.19
C GLN A 296 -13.98 0.31 -13.87
N VAL A 297 -12.84 0.54 -13.22
CA VAL A 297 -12.40 -0.23 -12.05
C VAL A 297 -12.19 0.76 -10.91
N PRO A 298 -13.13 0.89 -9.95
CA PRO A 298 -12.86 1.69 -8.76
C PRO A 298 -11.54 1.27 -8.11
N VAL A 299 -10.81 2.24 -7.60
CA VAL A 299 -9.57 2.07 -6.84
C VAL A 299 -9.92 1.68 -5.40
N LEU A 300 -10.85 2.41 -4.78
CA LEU A 300 -11.29 2.24 -3.40
C LEU A 300 -12.75 1.75 -3.31
N THR A 301 -13.04 0.93 -2.31
CA THR A 301 -14.35 0.32 -2.05
C THR A 301 -14.63 0.17 -0.57
N ASP A 302 -15.89 -0.07 -0.21
CA ASP A 302 -16.31 -0.25 1.20
C ASP A 302 -15.58 -1.40 1.92
N ALA A 303 -15.01 -2.36 1.18
CA ALA A 303 -14.16 -3.40 1.73
C ALA A 303 -12.83 -2.86 2.30
N ASP A 304 -12.30 -1.76 1.75
CA ASP A 304 -11.06 -1.13 2.19
C ASP A 304 -11.26 -0.39 3.54
N ASN A 305 -12.49 0.07 3.84
CA ASN A 305 -12.86 0.68 5.13
C ASN A 305 -13.41 -0.33 6.16
N ALA A 306 -13.44 -1.63 5.86
CA ALA A 306 -14.10 -2.62 6.72
C ALA A 306 -13.49 -2.72 8.14
N ASP A 307 -12.17 -2.50 8.26
CA ASP A 307 -11.42 -2.45 9.52
C ASP A 307 -11.03 -1.01 9.92
N GLY A 308 -11.76 -0.01 9.39
CA GLY A 308 -11.58 1.43 9.63
C GLY A 308 -10.44 2.04 8.81
N TRP A 309 -10.73 3.15 8.12
CA TRP A 309 -9.79 3.90 7.29
C TRP A 309 -8.68 4.58 8.11
N ARG A 310 -7.48 4.67 7.53
CA ARG A 310 -6.24 5.08 8.22
C ARG A 310 -5.45 6.18 7.52
N ILE A 311 -6.01 6.87 6.52
CA ILE A 311 -5.33 7.94 5.79
C ILE A 311 -6.14 9.23 5.95
N ASN A 312 -5.74 10.08 6.90
CA ASN A 312 -6.44 11.35 7.14
C ASN A 312 -5.73 12.43 6.33
N GLN A 313 -6.45 13.13 5.47
CA GLN A 313 -5.92 14.32 4.82
C GLN A 313 -5.76 15.43 5.87
N VAL A 314 -4.64 16.14 5.83
CA VAL A 314 -4.30 17.26 6.73
C VAL A 314 -4.03 18.53 5.94
N THR A 315 -4.37 19.68 6.49
CA THR A 315 -4.01 21.01 5.94
C THR A 315 -2.50 21.31 6.09
N TYR A 316 -2.03 22.40 5.47
CA TYR A 316 -0.65 22.86 5.68
C TYR A 316 -0.33 23.21 7.15
N PRO A 317 -1.12 24.03 7.87
CA PRO A 317 -0.87 24.30 9.28
C PRO A 317 -0.92 23.03 10.15
N GLU A 318 -1.78 22.05 9.84
CA GLU A 318 -1.78 20.75 10.52
C GLU A 318 -0.50 19.93 10.32
N ILE A 319 0.07 19.86 9.11
CA ILE A 319 1.33 19.11 8.91
C ILE A 319 2.52 19.81 9.58
N VAL A 320 2.52 21.15 9.63
CA VAL A 320 3.49 21.92 10.42
C VAL A 320 3.32 21.63 11.91
N ASP A 321 2.10 21.66 12.44
CA ASP A 321 1.82 21.39 13.85
C ASP A 321 2.11 19.92 14.24
N LEU A 322 1.82 18.95 13.37
CA LEU A 322 2.21 17.55 13.55
C LEU A 322 3.73 17.41 13.68
N LEU A 323 4.52 18.04 12.80
CA LEU A 323 5.99 17.93 12.84
C LEU A 323 6.59 18.70 14.03
N LYS A 324 6.01 19.85 14.38
CA LYS A 324 6.44 20.73 15.47
C LYS A 324 6.06 20.21 16.86
N ASN A 325 4.83 19.71 17.04
CA ASN A 325 4.22 19.40 18.32
C ASN A 325 3.76 17.93 18.40
N GLY A 326 3.12 17.40 17.35
CA GLY A 326 2.54 16.05 17.34
C GLY A 326 3.55 14.89 17.31
N ALA A 327 4.74 15.10 16.78
CA ALA A 327 5.82 14.11 16.67
C ALA A 327 6.99 14.42 17.64
N GLN A 328 6.67 14.83 18.86
CA GLN A 328 7.66 15.18 19.88
C GLN A 328 8.01 14.01 20.82
N ASP A 329 7.16 13.00 20.98
CA ASP A 329 7.39 11.83 21.86
C ASP A 329 7.22 10.48 21.15
N ALA A 330 6.65 10.47 19.93
CA ALA A 330 6.33 9.27 19.19
C ALA A 330 6.43 9.49 17.66
N ASN A 331 6.49 8.40 16.91
CA ASN A 331 6.71 8.42 15.46
C ASN A 331 5.43 8.80 14.69
N ALA A 332 5.55 9.56 13.61
CA ALA A 332 4.44 9.82 12.67
C ALA A 332 4.68 9.10 11.34
N VAL A 333 3.61 8.64 10.69
CA VAL A 333 3.66 8.15 9.29
C VAL A 333 2.98 9.17 8.41
N ILE A 334 3.71 9.69 7.43
CA ILE A 334 3.24 10.79 6.57
C ILE A 334 3.26 10.30 5.11
N LEU A 335 2.15 10.53 4.40
CA LEU A 335 2.01 10.32 2.96
C LEU A 335 1.96 11.68 2.26
N PHE A 336 2.94 11.98 1.43
CA PHE A 336 2.88 13.09 0.49
C PHE A 336 2.19 12.65 -0.81
N GLY A 337 1.12 13.33 -1.20
CA GLY A 337 0.47 13.13 -2.50
C GLY A 337 -1.05 13.23 -2.49
N GLY A 338 -1.60 13.75 -3.59
CA GLY A 338 -3.04 14.00 -3.75
C GLY A 338 -3.82 12.98 -4.57
N THR A 339 -5.15 13.17 -4.59
CA THR A 339 -6.09 12.38 -5.39
C THR A 339 -5.90 12.61 -6.89
N TRP A 340 -5.46 13.81 -7.29
CA TRP A 340 -5.09 14.17 -8.67
C TRP A 340 -4.03 13.22 -9.25
N CYS A 341 -3.01 12.85 -8.48
CA CYS A 341 -1.86 12.14 -9.01
C CYS A 341 -2.20 10.69 -9.43
N PRO A 342 -1.99 10.30 -10.71
CA PRO A 342 -2.23 8.94 -11.18
C PRO A 342 -1.30 7.89 -10.58
N ASN A 343 -0.23 8.32 -9.90
CA ASN A 343 0.70 7.44 -9.19
C ASN A 343 0.30 7.24 -7.71
N THR A 344 -0.41 8.21 -7.10
CA THR A 344 -0.85 8.11 -5.69
C THR A 344 -2.02 7.16 -5.55
N ARG A 345 -3.05 7.35 -6.39
CA ARG A 345 -4.31 6.57 -6.36
C ARG A 345 -4.08 5.05 -6.26
N PRO A 346 -3.21 4.40 -7.07
CA PRO A 346 -3.10 2.94 -7.09
C PRO A 346 -2.55 2.30 -5.81
N VAL A 347 -1.80 3.04 -4.98
CA VAL A 347 -1.18 2.51 -3.76
C VAL A 347 -2.00 2.76 -2.50
N LEU A 348 -3.01 3.65 -2.53
CA LEU A 348 -3.87 3.94 -1.37
C LEU A 348 -4.49 2.69 -0.70
N PRO A 349 -5.02 1.68 -1.44
CA PRO A 349 -5.55 0.47 -0.81
C PRO A 349 -4.48 -0.29 -0.02
N ALA A 350 -3.24 -0.33 -0.52
CA ALA A 350 -2.12 -0.99 0.14
C ALA A 350 -1.64 -0.20 1.37
N ILE A 351 -1.52 1.13 1.27
CA ILE A 351 -1.15 2.01 2.39
C ILE A 351 -2.16 1.84 3.52
N ASN A 352 -3.46 1.96 3.23
CA ASN A 352 -4.51 1.82 4.23
C ASN A 352 -4.52 0.41 4.86
N LYS A 353 -4.41 -0.64 4.03
CA LYS A 353 -4.34 -2.03 4.52
C LYS A 353 -3.17 -2.24 5.49
N TYR A 354 -1.96 -1.84 5.13
CA TYR A 354 -0.81 -2.08 6.01
C TYR A 354 -0.82 -1.16 7.23
N ALA A 355 -1.42 0.03 7.13
CA ALA A 355 -1.72 0.85 8.30
C ALA A 355 -2.73 0.17 9.25
N GLN A 356 -3.80 -0.47 8.73
CA GLN A 356 -4.73 -1.29 9.52
C GLN A 356 -4.02 -2.48 10.18
N GLU A 357 -3.21 -3.24 9.43
CA GLU A 357 -2.47 -4.41 9.93
C GLU A 357 -1.42 -4.09 11.01
N ASN A 358 -0.99 -2.83 11.13
CA ASN A 358 -0.03 -2.35 12.14
C ASN A 358 -0.64 -1.39 13.18
N ASN A 359 -1.95 -1.12 13.10
CA ASN A 359 -2.69 -0.14 13.91
C ASN A 359 -2.06 1.27 13.90
N VAL A 360 -1.80 1.79 12.71
CA VAL A 360 -1.15 3.09 12.46
C VAL A 360 -2.15 4.08 11.85
N GLN A 361 -2.05 5.34 12.25
CA GLN A 361 -2.64 6.47 11.52
C GLN A 361 -1.61 7.03 10.53
N VAL A 362 -2.03 7.25 9.29
CA VAL A 362 -1.26 7.95 8.25
C VAL A 362 -1.83 9.36 8.11
N PHE A 363 -0.96 10.35 8.14
CA PHE A 363 -1.27 11.76 7.88
C PHE A 363 -0.91 12.08 6.44
N ASN A 364 -1.89 12.51 5.64
CA ASN A 364 -1.69 12.80 4.22
C ASN A 364 -1.65 14.30 3.96
N PHE A 365 -0.50 14.80 3.52
CA PHE A 365 -0.36 16.16 3.03
C PHE A 365 -0.36 16.16 1.49
N ASP A 366 -1.29 16.88 0.88
CA ASP A 366 -1.23 17.14 -0.55
C ASP A 366 -0.34 18.36 -0.84
N THR A 367 0.61 18.19 -1.74
CA THR A 367 1.52 19.24 -2.18
C THR A 367 0.89 20.18 -3.23
N VAL A 368 -0.42 20.06 -3.44
CA VAL A 368 -1.27 20.88 -4.29
C VAL A 368 -2.49 21.25 -3.45
N LEU A 369 -2.59 22.51 -3.02
CA LEU A 369 -3.43 22.88 -1.88
C LEU A 369 -4.94 22.85 -2.16
N ASP A 370 -5.35 22.92 -3.43
CA ASP A 370 -6.74 22.72 -3.89
C ASP A 370 -7.04 21.28 -4.33
N GLY A 371 -6.09 20.35 -4.21
CA GLY A 371 -6.18 19.02 -4.81
C GLY A 371 -6.25 19.05 -6.35
N GLY A 372 -5.84 20.16 -6.95
CA GLY A 372 -5.86 20.41 -8.38
C GLY A 372 -4.88 19.58 -9.20
N THR A 373 -4.96 19.71 -10.51
CA THR A 373 -4.09 18.96 -11.42
C THR A 373 -3.02 19.82 -12.04
N VAL A 374 -1.80 19.35 -11.82
CA VAL A 374 -0.56 19.96 -12.30
C VAL A 374 -0.18 19.40 -13.67
N GLY A 375 0.08 20.28 -14.63
CA GLY A 375 0.35 19.92 -16.02
C GLY A 375 1.84 19.93 -16.40
N GLY A 376 2.25 18.94 -17.20
CA GLY A 376 3.40 19.03 -18.12
C GLY A 376 4.82 18.96 -17.52
N SER A 377 5.81 18.84 -18.41
CA SER A 377 7.25 18.80 -18.07
C SER A 377 7.86 20.18 -17.76
N THR A 378 7.05 21.23 -17.75
CA THR A 378 7.44 22.60 -17.44
C THR A 378 6.36 23.24 -16.60
N THR A 379 6.75 23.60 -15.39
CA THR A 379 6.04 24.47 -14.44
C THR A 379 5.40 25.69 -15.10
N GLY A 380 4.28 26.16 -14.58
CA GLY A 380 3.75 27.48 -14.92
C GLY A 380 2.56 27.84 -14.06
N ALA A 381 1.96 29.01 -14.32
CA ALA A 381 0.70 29.45 -13.70
C ALA A 381 -0.53 28.64 -14.15
N SER A 382 -0.35 27.36 -14.48
CA SER A 382 -1.42 26.41 -14.78
C SER A 382 -2.16 25.99 -13.51
N ASP A 383 -1.40 25.77 -12.45
CA ASP A 383 -1.85 25.55 -11.08
C ASP A 383 -0.81 26.19 -10.13
N PRO A 384 -1.08 27.40 -9.62
CA PRO A 384 -0.18 28.10 -8.72
C PRO A 384 -0.31 27.64 -7.25
N LEU A 385 -1.19 26.68 -6.93
CA LEU A 385 -1.40 26.12 -5.59
C LEU A 385 -0.50 24.90 -5.32
N GLN A 386 0.30 24.46 -6.30
CA GLN A 386 1.36 23.48 -6.10
C GLN A 386 2.54 24.05 -5.28
N THR A 387 2.81 23.49 -4.10
CA THR A 387 3.89 23.93 -3.20
C THR A 387 5.26 23.36 -3.59
N ARG A 388 5.35 22.08 -3.97
CA ARG A 388 6.62 21.38 -4.30
C ARG A 388 7.24 21.75 -5.65
N ASN A 389 7.03 23.00 -6.10
CA ASN A 389 7.51 23.49 -7.37
C ASN A 389 8.92 24.12 -7.26
N THR A 390 9.30 25.07 -8.13
CA THR A 390 10.53 25.86 -7.95
C THR A 390 10.42 27.27 -8.56
N VAL A 391 10.94 28.29 -7.87
CA VAL A 391 10.61 29.72 -8.11
C VAL A 391 10.85 30.20 -9.54
N ASN A 392 11.87 29.69 -10.24
CA ASN A 392 12.37 30.24 -11.50
C ASN A 392 12.69 29.16 -12.56
N ASN A 393 11.84 28.14 -12.69
CA ASN A 393 12.09 26.99 -13.56
C ASN A 393 12.15 27.34 -15.06
N GLY A 394 13.34 27.58 -15.60
CA GLY A 394 13.58 27.61 -17.05
C GLY A 394 13.25 28.92 -17.77
N SER A 395 13.56 30.07 -17.15
CA SER A 395 13.96 31.29 -17.89
C SER A 395 12.89 32.15 -18.59
N ALA A 396 11.62 32.15 -18.15
CA ALA A 396 10.63 33.15 -18.59
C ALA A 396 10.14 34.01 -17.40
N ALA A 397 10.28 35.33 -17.50
CA ALA A 397 9.96 36.27 -16.40
C ALA A 397 8.51 36.18 -15.90
N GLY A 398 7.54 35.82 -16.77
CA GLY A 398 6.14 35.64 -16.39
C GLY A 398 5.84 34.40 -15.52
N ASN A 399 6.80 33.48 -15.37
CA ASN A 399 6.67 32.29 -14.52
C ASN A 399 7.45 32.39 -13.20
N ALA A 400 8.20 33.48 -12.98
CA ALA A 400 8.89 33.73 -11.72
C ALA A 400 7.87 33.90 -10.59
N PHE A 401 8.10 33.27 -9.43
CA PHE A 401 7.20 33.35 -8.26
C PHE A 401 5.74 32.93 -8.57
N ALA A 402 5.55 31.96 -9.48
CA ALA A 402 4.21 31.47 -9.83
C ALA A 402 3.59 30.52 -8.77
N ASN A 403 4.36 30.07 -7.78
CA ASN A 403 3.96 29.07 -6.80
C ASN A 403 4.50 29.42 -5.40
N PRO A 404 3.80 29.07 -4.31
CA PRO A 404 4.23 29.27 -2.92
C PRO A 404 5.26 28.22 -2.52
N THR A 405 6.39 28.21 -3.21
CA THR A 405 7.45 27.19 -3.05
C THR A 405 8.15 27.23 -1.69
N PHE A 406 8.02 28.34 -0.97
CA PHE A 406 8.47 28.52 0.40
C PHE A 406 7.81 27.50 1.34
N LEU A 407 6.49 27.28 1.24
CA LEU A 407 5.77 26.29 2.08
C LEU A 407 6.38 24.88 2.01
N TYR A 408 6.81 24.43 0.83
CA TYR A 408 7.49 23.15 0.70
C TYR A 408 8.95 23.23 1.16
N GLY A 409 9.64 24.31 0.76
CA GLY A 409 11.06 24.51 1.02
C GLY A 409 11.39 24.62 2.50
N ASP A 410 10.71 25.51 3.22
CA ASP A 410 10.88 25.75 4.65
C ASP A 410 10.47 24.50 5.46
N LEU A 411 9.32 23.87 5.15
CA LEU A 411 8.89 22.61 5.79
C LEU A 411 9.96 21.50 5.68
N VAL A 412 10.50 21.29 4.47
CA VAL A 412 11.53 20.26 4.22
C VAL A 412 12.86 20.63 4.88
N SER A 413 13.30 21.88 4.77
CA SER A 413 14.57 22.34 5.33
C SER A 413 14.55 22.47 6.85
N GLN A 414 13.39 22.66 7.48
CA GLN A 414 13.25 22.70 8.93
C GLN A 414 13.05 21.32 9.56
N TYR A 415 12.15 20.50 9.00
CA TYR A 415 11.73 19.25 9.64
C TYR A 415 12.30 18.00 8.99
N LEU A 416 12.56 18.00 7.68
CA LEU A 416 12.90 16.80 6.89
C LEU A 416 14.34 16.86 6.34
N THR A 417 15.27 17.44 7.10
CA THR A 417 16.66 17.73 6.68
C THR A 417 17.44 16.53 6.14
N ASN A 418 17.14 15.32 6.62
CA ASN A 418 17.79 14.07 6.23
C ASN A 418 17.04 13.25 5.16
N ILE A 419 15.95 13.79 4.58
CA ILE A 419 15.14 13.11 3.56
C ILE A 419 16.00 12.66 2.36
N LYS A 420 15.67 11.50 1.80
CA LYS A 420 16.28 10.95 0.58
C LYS A 420 15.21 10.92 -0.50
N THR A 421 15.49 11.56 -1.63
CA THR A 421 14.57 11.73 -2.76
C THR A 421 15.28 11.34 -4.05
N GLN A 422 14.53 11.04 -5.11
CA GLN A 422 15.14 10.77 -6.42
C GLN A 422 15.93 11.98 -6.96
N TYR A 423 15.44 13.18 -6.67
CA TYR A 423 16.10 14.43 -7.08
C TYR A 423 17.02 14.99 -5.99
N THR A 424 18.23 15.39 -6.39
CA THR A 424 19.25 15.95 -5.51
C THR A 424 19.33 17.48 -5.60
N THR A 425 19.92 18.11 -4.58
CA THR A 425 20.24 19.56 -4.56
C THR A 425 21.60 19.89 -5.19
N THR A 426 22.49 18.91 -5.29
CA THR A 426 23.86 19.03 -5.83
C THR A 426 24.20 17.82 -6.70
N GLY A 427 25.22 17.95 -7.55
CA GLY A 427 25.71 16.88 -8.44
C GLY A 427 25.77 17.30 -9.91
N THR A 428 25.78 16.31 -10.80
CA THR A 428 25.80 16.51 -12.27
C THR A 428 24.85 15.51 -12.94
N GLY A 429 24.09 15.97 -13.94
CA GLY A 429 23.13 15.15 -14.69
C GLY A 429 21.66 15.41 -14.33
N GLY A 430 20.74 14.71 -15.00
CA GLY A 430 19.30 14.97 -14.98
C GLY A 430 18.57 14.73 -13.64
N ASN A 431 19.27 14.24 -12.61
CA ASN A 431 18.73 14.03 -11.28
C ASN A 431 18.86 15.27 -10.37
N VAL A 432 19.57 16.32 -10.80
CA VAL A 432 19.62 17.60 -10.07
C VAL A 432 18.39 18.44 -10.42
N ASN A 433 17.29 18.23 -9.70
CA ASN A 433 16.02 18.95 -9.87
C ASN A 433 15.41 19.31 -8.50
N PRO A 434 16.07 20.16 -7.70
CA PRO A 434 15.58 20.57 -6.39
C PRO A 434 14.41 21.55 -6.48
N THR A 435 13.70 21.71 -5.38
CA THR A 435 12.85 22.88 -5.16
C THR A 435 13.74 24.03 -4.71
N SER A 436 14.03 24.97 -5.62
CA SER A 436 14.52 26.30 -5.21
C SER A 436 13.37 27.18 -4.71
N TYR A 437 13.61 27.88 -3.61
CA TYR A 437 12.67 28.73 -2.87
C TYR A 437 13.40 29.89 -2.17
N TYR A 438 12.64 30.80 -1.57
CA TYR A 438 13.13 31.84 -0.67
C TYR A 438 12.42 31.67 0.68
N ALA A 439 13.13 31.77 1.80
CA ALA A 439 12.55 31.47 3.12
C ALA A 439 11.40 32.44 3.45
N GLY A 440 10.24 31.92 3.82
CA GLY A 440 9.03 32.71 4.07
C GLY A 440 8.60 33.57 2.86
N GLY A 441 9.00 33.19 1.64
CA GLY A 441 8.70 33.94 0.41
C GLY A 441 9.43 35.28 0.25
N ASP A 442 10.38 35.63 1.12
CA ASP A 442 11.16 36.87 1.01
C ASP A 442 12.14 36.81 -0.19
N ASN A 443 11.72 37.34 -1.34
CA ASN A 443 12.53 37.34 -2.55
C ASN A 443 13.81 38.20 -2.49
N THR A 444 14.02 38.95 -1.40
CA THR A 444 15.27 39.67 -1.12
C THR A 444 16.29 38.80 -0.36
N SER A 445 15.84 37.68 0.23
CA SER A 445 16.68 36.73 0.96
C SER A 445 17.59 35.91 0.02
N THR A 446 18.51 35.14 0.60
CA THR A 446 19.24 34.12 -0.16
C THR A 446 18.29 33.05 -0.68
N LYS A 447 18.39 32.72 -1.98
CA LYS A 447 17.66 31.61 -2.59
C LYS A 447 18.19 30.26 -2.08
N LEU A 448 17.32 29.46 -1.49
CA LEU A 448 17.61 28.15 -0.89
C LEU A 448 17.21 27.00 -1.82
N LEU A 449 17.71 25.80 -1.55
CA LEU A 449 17.43 24.57 -2.30
C LEU A 449 16.99 23.44 -1.34
N ALA A 450 15.78 22.93 -1.52
CA ALA A 450 15.26 21.75 -0.83
C ALA A 450 15.27 20.51 -1.76
N ARG A 451 15.46 19.32 -1.17
CA ARG A 451 15.28 18.04 -1.87
C ARG A 451 13.81 17.91 -2.31
N LYS A 452 13.59 17.55 -3.58
CA LYS A 452 12.26 17.53 -4.20
C LYS A 452 11.73 16.11 -4.30
N LEU A 453 10.71 15.80 -3.50
CA LEU A 453 10.00 14.52 -3.58
C LEU A 453 9.05 14.47 -4.79
N GLN A 454 8.95 13.31 -5.43
CA GLN A 454 7.78 12.97 -6.23
C GLN A 454 6.73 12.23 -5.40
N VAL A 455 5.47 12.36 -5.83
CA VAL A 455 4.33 11.76 -5.15
C VAL A 455 3.86 10.50 -5.90
N PRO A 456 3.40 9.46 -5.20
CA PRO A 456 3.29 9.35 -3.74
C PRO A 456 4.66 9.15 -3.07
N PHE A 457 4.80 9.66 -1.85
CA PHE A 457 5.96 9.40 -1.00
C PHE A 457 5.53 9.12 0.44
N VAL A 458 5.96 8.01 1.02
CA VAL A 458 5.62 7.64 2.40
C VAL A 458 6.88 7.69 3.26
N ILE A 459 6.81 8.41 4.38
CA ILE A 459 7.90 8.52 5.35
C ILE A 459 7.45 8.10 6.75
N GLY A 460 8.38 7.52 7.50
CA GLY A 460 8.29 7.33 8.94
C GLY A 460 9.15 8.41 9.59
N TYR A 461 8.49 9.42 10.13
CA TYR A 461 9.11 10.52 10.88
C TYR A 461 9.29 10.09 12.34
N LYS A 462 10.49 10.21 12.88
CA LYS A 462 10.80 9.72 14.23
C LYS A 462 10.65 10.84 15.26
N GLY A 463 9.96 10.55 16.36
CA GLY A 463 9.86 11.48 17.48
C GLY A 463 11.20 11.68 18.19
N LYS A 464 11.40 12.84 18.83
CA LYS A 464 12.57 13.06 19.68
C LYS A 464 12.46 12.26 20.99
N ALA A 465 13.58 12.14 21.70
CA ALA A 465 13.64 11.52 23.01
C ALA A 465 13.95 12.61 24.06
N GLY A 466 12.97 12.97 24.89
CA GLY A 466 13.14 14.07 25.85
C GLY A 466 13.47 15.39 25.14
N ASP A 467 14.59 16.01 25.50
CA ASP A 467 15.04 17.30 24.94
C ASP A 467 15.97 17.16 23.71
N ASP A 468 16.23 15.94 23.23
CA ASP A 468 17.07 15.72 22.05
C ASP A 468 16.54 16.44 20.79
N PRO A 469 17.41 16.86 19.84
CA PRO A 469 16.98 17.31 18.53
C PRO A 469 16.14 16.25 17.82
N ASN A 470 15.11 16.66 17.06
CA ASN A 470 14.31 15.70 16.31
C ASN A 470 15.20 15.00 15.25
N PRO A 471 15.27 13.64 15.24
CA PRO A 471 16.13 12.88 14.35
C PRO A 471 15.64 12.83 12.89
N GLY A 472 14.45 13.37 12.61
CA GLY A 472 13.92 13.53 11.27
C GLY A 472 13.30 12.25 10.69
N VAL A 473 13.56 12.04 9.41
CA VAL A 473 13.06 10.90 8.66
C VAL A 473 13.86 9.64 9.01
N ALA A 474 13.21 8.63 9.60
CA ALA A 474 13.86 7.37 10.00
C ALA A 474 13.56 6.20 9.05
N ARG A 475 12.45 6.25 8.29
CA ARG A 475 12.10 5.27 7.25
C ARG A 475 11.49 5.97 6.04
N GLN A 476 11.71 5.43 4.85
CA GLN A 476 11.18 5.97 3.60
C GLN A 476 10.76 4.83 2.68
N TRP A 477 9.63 4.99 2.01
CA TRP A 477 9.20 4.11 0.94
C TRP A 477 9.83 4.56 -0.37
N ILE A 478 11.05 4.10 -0.60
CA ILE A 478 11.90 4.47 -1.73
C ILE A 478 12.77 3.28 -2.15
N ILE A 479 13.24 3.26 -3.39
CA ILE A 479 14.26 2.32 -3.87
C ILE A 479 15.63 2.97 -3.62
N ASP A 480 16.51 2.29 -2.89
CA ASP A 480 17.93 2.63 -2.79
C ASP A 480 18.68 1.92 -3.93
N ASN A 481 19.32 2.70 -4.81
CA ASN A 481 20.10 2.19 -5.93
C ASN A 481 21.60 2.07 -5.59
N GLY A 482 21.99 2.38 -4.35
CA GLY A 482 23.36 2.55 -3.91
C GLY A 482 23.90 3.96 -4.18
N SER A 483 25.07 4.27 -3.60
CA SER A 483 25.84 5.50 -3.86
C SER A 483 25.09 6.83 -3.60
N ASP A 484 24.21 6.87 -2.60
CA ASP A 484 23.25 7.97 -2.31
C ASP A 484 22.33 8.34 -3.49
N THR A 485 22.05 7.38 -4.39
CA THR A 485 21.08 7.53 -5.48
C THR A 485 19.83 6.72 -5.21
N TYR A 486 18.66 7.30 -5.52
CA TYR A 486 17.37 6.72 -5.14
C TYR A 486 16.37 6.81 -6.29
N THR A 487 15.32 5.99 -6.24
CA THR A 487 14.18 6.05 -7.17
C THR A 487 12.88 5.97 -6.40
N GLU A 488 11.98 6.91 -6.67
CA GLU A 488 10.68 6.97 -6.03
C GLU A 488 9.70 6.03 -6.76
N TYR A 489 8.91 5.27 -6.00
CA TYR A 489 8.07 4.16 -6.49
C TYR A 489 6.90 4.53 -7.43
N MET A 490 6.90 5.72 -8.03
CA MET A 490 5.90 6.31 -8.93
C MET A 490 5.29 5.31 -9.95
N SER A 491 4.28 4.54 -9.53
CA SER A 491 3.73 3.43 -10.32
C SER A 491 2.24 3.59 -10.56
N GLN A 492 1.76 3.01 -11.65
CA GLN A 492 0.45 3.30 -12.22
C GLN A 492 -0.51 2.13 -12.03
N TRP A 493 -1.82 2.38 -12.23
CA TRP A 493 -2.87 1.42 -11.91
C TRP A 493 -2.66 0.04 -12.54
N TRP A 494 -2.30 -0.03 -13.82
CA TRP A 494 -2.11 -1.30 -14.53
C TRP A 494 -0.80 -2.04 -14.20
N LEU A 495 0.08 -1.44 -13.39
CA LEU A 495 1.34 -2.05 -12.94
C LEU A 495 1.20 -2.62 -11.52
N THR A 496 0.41 -1.96 -10.67
CA THR A 496 0.01 -2.44 -9.34
C THR A 496 -1.16 -3.43 -9.41
N ASN A 497 -2.07 -3.26 -10.40
CA ASN A 497 -3.25 -4.09 -10.66
C ASN A 497 -3.28 -4.58 -12.13
N PRO A 498 -2.22 -5.28 -12.60
CA PRO A 498 -2.14 -5.81 -13.96
C PRO A 498 -3.28 -6.78 -14.27
N LYS A 499 -3.78 -6.70 -15.50
CA LYS A 499 -4.81 -7.60 -16.04
C LYS A 499 -4.25 -8.41 -17.22
N PRO A 500 -4.75 -9.65 -17.44
CA PRO A 500 -4.42 -10.43 -18.63
C PRO A 500 -4.61 -9.62 -19.91
N ASN A 501 -3.67 -9.73 -20.85
CA ASN A 501 -3.66 -9.03 -22.14
C ASN A 501 -3.72 -7.47 -22.07
N GLN A 502 -3.48 -6.86 -20.91
CA GLN A 502 -3.82 -5.45 -20.66
C GLN A 502 -2.66 -4.64 -20.04
N LEU A 503 -1.49 -4.72 -20.69
CA LEU A 503 -0.23 -4.10 -20.23
C LEU A 503 0.12 -2.77 -20.92
N GLY A 504 -0.64 -2.37 -21.93
CA GLY A 504 -0.34 -1.17 -22.74
C GLY A 504 0.84 -1.31 -23.70
N ILE A 505 1.25 -2.54 -24.04
CA ILE A 505 2.30 -2.83 -25.03
C ILE A 505 1.70 -3.19 -26.39
N ALA A 506 2.40 -2.83 -27.48
CA ALA A 506 1.96 -3.05 -28.86
C ALA A 506 2.27 -4.49 -29.35
N ILE A 507 1.58 -5.48 -28.76
CA ILE A 507 1.61 -6.88 -29.18
C ILE A 507 0.19 -7.29 -29.60
N PRO A 508 -0.01 -7.89 -30.79
CA PRO A 508 -1.32 -8.38 -31.24
C PRO A 508 -1.95 -9.33 -30.21
N LEU A 509 -3.26 -9.26 -29.99
CA LEU A 509 -3.95 -10.04 -28.95
C LEU A 509 -3.98 -11.56 -29.22
N ASP A 510 -3.73 -11.95 -30.46
CA ASP A 510 -3.62 -13.30 -31.00
C ASP A 510 -2.18 -13.86 -30.99
N ALA A 511 -1.19 -13.07 -30.53
CA ALA A 511 0.19 -13.55 -30.40
C ALA A 511 0.32 -14.73 -29.41
N PRO A 512 0.99 -15.85 -29.78
CA PRO A 512 1.07 -17.05 -28.94
C PRO A 512 1.73 -16.86 -27.56
N ILE A 513 2.49 -15.77 -27.35
CA ILE A 513 3.11 -15.45 -26.06
C ILE A 513 2.09 -15.10 -24.95
N TRP A 514 0.87 -14.67 -25.26
CA TRP A 514 -0.10 -14.19 -24.26
C TRP A 514 -0.48 -15.24 -23.20
N PRO A 515 -0.82 -16.51 -23.53
CA PRO A 515 -0.97 -17.58 -22.55
C PRO A 515 0.20 -17.70 -21.57
N THR A 516 1.45 -17.63 -22.07
CA THR A 516 2.66 -17.69 -21.23
C THR A 516 2.73 -16.49 -20.28
N ILE A 517 2.49 -15.28 -20.77
CA ILE A 517 2.44 -14.04 -19.98
C ILE A 517 1.34 -14.10 -18.89
N ASN A 518 0.15 -14.61 -19.24
CA ASN A 518 -1.01 -14.62 -18.35
C ASN A 518 -0.95 -15.73 -17.29
N ALA A 519 -0.50 -16.93 -17.66
CA ALA A 519 -0.30 -18.03 -16.70
C ALA A 519 0.72 -17.63 -15.63
N ARG A 520 1.79 -16.96 -16.09
CA ARG A 520 2.80 -16.33 -15.25
C ARG A 520 2.25 -15.22 -14.35
N LEU A 521 1.37 -14.33 -14.85
CA LEU A 521 0.73 -13.29 -14.03
C LEU A 521 0.04 -13.87 -12.78
N ALA A 522 -0.59 -15.04 -12.93
CA ALA A 522 -1.33 -15.71 -11.86
C ALA A 522 -0.41 -16.29 -10.76
N THR A 523 0.89 -16.44 -10.99
CA THR A 523 1.84 -16.93 -9.97
C THR A 523 2.38 -15.82 -9.06
N PHE A 524 2.06 -14.56 -9.31
CA PHE A 524 2.66 -13.45 -8.57
C PHE A 524 2.14 -13.35 -7.13
N THR A 525 3.06 -13.34 -6.16
CA THR A 525 2.77 -13.04 -4.76
C THR A 525 3.56 -11.81 -4.29
N TYR A 526 2.85 -10.78 -3.82
CA TYR A 526 3.39 -9.53 -3.27
C TYR A 526 4.22 -9.67 -1.97
N LYS A 527 4.63 -10.89 -1.60
CA LYS A 527 5.23 -11.24 -0.31
C LYS A 527 6.69 -11.72 -0.40
N THR A 528 7.29 -11.60 -1.57
CA THR A 528 8.66 -12.01 -1.88
C THR A 528 9.26 -11.00 -2.84
N ASP A 529 10.57 -10.76 -2.73
CA ASP A 529 11.30 -9.87 -3.63
C ASP A 529 11.03 -10.24 -5.11
N PRO A 530 10.59 -9.29 -5.96
CA PRO A 530 10.25 -9.61 -7.34
C PRO A 530 11.50 -9.88 -8.18
N LEU A 531 11.68 -11.13 -8.60
CA LEU A 531 12.73 -11.52 -9.53
C LEU A 531 12.47 -10.96 -10.96
N PRO A 532 13.51 -10.73 -11.77
CA PRO A 532 13.37 -10.33 -13.17
C PRO A 532 12.59 -11.37 -13.97
N TYR A 533 11.43 -10.96 -14.49
CA TYR A 533 10.35 -11.91 -14.71
C TYR A 533 10.18 -12.38 -16.16
N TYR A 534 10.57 -11.54 -17.13
CA TYR A 534 10.77 -11.92 -18.53
C TYR A 534 12.03 -11.22 -19.03
N THR A 535 13.18 -11.89 -18.93
CA THR A 535 14.44 -11.42 -19.52
C THR A 535 14.46 -11.74 -21.01
N ASN A 536 14.71 -10.75 -21.86
CA ASN A 536 15.02 -11.03 -23.27
C ASN A 536 16.39 -11.72 -23.32
N SER A 537 16.41 -13.03 -23.61
CA SER A 537 17.62 -13.85 -23.72
C SER A 537 18.45 -13.55 -24.96
N ALA A 538 17.97 -12.67 -25.86
CA ALA A 538 18.55 -12.39 -27.17
C ALA A 538 18.71 -13.64 -28.06
N THR A 539 17.95 -14.70 -27.78
CA THR A 539 17.85 -15.92 -28.59
C THR A 539 16.64 -15.82 -29.50
N ASP A 540 16.77 -16.06 -30.80
CA ASP A 540 15.66 -15.95 -31.76
C ASP A 540 14.81 -17.25 -31.88
N ALA A 541 15.01 -18.20 -30.96
CA ALA A 541 14.34 -19.51 -30.93
C ALA A 541 12.86 -19.45 -30.50
N ASP A 542 12.45 -18.43 -29.75
CA ASP A 542 11.07 -18.17 -29.31
C ASP A 542 10.38 -17.07 -30.13
N ASP A 543 10.98 -16.58 -31.22
CA ASP A 543 10.46 -15.42 -31.99
C ASP A 543 9.06 -15.65 -32.58
N THR A 544 8.73 -16.89 -32.93
CA THR A 544 7.40 -17.24 -33.45
C THR A 544 6.29 -17.02 -32.43
N ASP A 545 6.58 -17.04 -31.12
CA ASP A 545 5.59 -16.71 -30.07
C ASP A 545 5.24 -15.22 -30.05
N PHE A 546 6.11 -14.38 -30.60
CA PHE A 546 5.96 -12.92 -30.67
C PHE A 546 5.39 -12.44 -32.01
N LEU A 547 5.10 -13.34 -32.94
CA LEU A 547 4.64 -13.04 -34.30
C LEU A 547 3.24 -13.63 -34.56
N VAL A 548 2.51 -13.05 -35.51
CA VAL A 548 1.15 -13.47 -35.92
C VAL A 548 1.05 -13.68 -37.42
N ALA A 549 -0.01 -14.37 -37.86
CA ALA A 549 -0.21 -14.73 -39.26
C ALA A 549 -0.33 -13.52 -40.21
N THR A 550 -0.76 -12.35 -39.70
CA THR A 550 -0.93 -11.11 -40.46
C THR A 550 0.26 -10.16 -40.37
N ASP A 551 1.38 -10.56 -39.73
CA ASP A 551 2.53 -9.67 -39.59
C ASP A 551 3.16 -9.35 -40.96
N THR A 552 3.34 -8.04 -41.16
CA THR A 552 4.15 -7.49 -42.25
C THR A 552 5.13 -6.46 -41.68
N ALA A 553 6.22 -6.21 -42.41
CA ALA A 553 7.23 -5.25 -42.03
C ALA A 553 7.79 -4.46 -43.22
N SER A 554 8.41 -3.34 -42.89
CA SER A 554 9.35 -2.61 -43.74
C SER A 554 10.75 -2.75 -43.15
N VAL A 555 11.74 -3.02 -43.99
CA VAL A 555 13.16 -3.18 -43.60
C VAL A 555 14.00 -2.22 -44.43
N THR A 556 14.63 -1.26 -43.75
CA THR A 556 15.48 -0.23 -44.38
C THR A 556 16.85 -0.20 -43.72
N TYR A 557 17.91 -0.16 -44.52
CA TYR A 557 19.27 0.07 -44.03
C TYR A 557 19.75 1.48 -44.39
N THR A 558 20.07 2.31 -43.39
CA THR A 558 20.62 3.65 -43.60
C THR A 558 22.15 3.59 -43.50
N ALA A 559 22.83 3.46 -44.64
CA ALA A 559 24.29 3.36 -44.70
C ALA A 559 25.02 4.53 -44.01
N ALA A 560 24.53 5.77 -44.16
CA ALA A 560 25.09 6.94 -43.50
C ALA A 560 25.02 6.91 -41.96
N GLN A 561 24.13 6.09 -41.38
CA GLN A 561 23.96 5.91 -39.93
C GLN A 561 24.40 4.51 -39.46
N GLN A 562 24.84 3.64 -40.38
CA GLN A 562 25.10 2.21 -40.15
C GLN A 562 23.97 1.49 -39.39
N ARG A 563 22.71 1.90 -39.61
CA ARG A 563 21.56 1.51 -38.79
C ARG A 563 20.46 0.85 -39.62
N TRP A 564 19.97 -0.28 -39.12
CA TRP A 564 18.74 -0.91 -39.60
C TRP A 564 17.52 -0.25 -38.94
N GLN A 565 16.48 0.00 -39.73
CA GLN A 565 15.15 0.38 -39.27
C GLN A 565 14.18 -0.71 -39.73
N ILE A 566 13.52 -1.33 -38.76
CA ILE A 566 12.56 -2.42 -38.99
C ILE A 566 11.27 -2.00 -38.28
N THR A 567 10.19 -1.84 -39.04
CA THR A 567 8.91 -1.32 -38.55
C THR A 567 7.76 -2.22 -38.97
N THR A 568 6.79 -2.41 -38.07
CA THR A 568 5.54 -3.12 -38.37
C THR A 568 4.79 -2.39 -39.49
N GLY A 569 4.22 -3.15 -40.42
CA GLY A 569 3.60 -2.65 -41.64
C GLY A 569 4.61 -2.51 -42.79
N GLY A 570 4.27 -3.08 -43.94
CA GLY A 570 5.07 -2.99 -45.17
C GLY A 570 4.75 -4.11 -46.15
N ALA A 571 5.62 -4.29 -47.15
CA ALA A 571 5.45 -5.31 -48.18
C ALA A 571 6.05 -6.69 -47.81
N ILE A 572 6.90 -6.76 -46.79
CA ILE A 572 7.58 -8.01 -46.40
C ILE A 572 6.66 -8.78 -45.46
N ASN A 573 6.17 -9.95 -45.91
CA ASN A 573 5.50 -10.91 -45.03
C ASN A 573 6.52 -11.50 -44.07
N ASN A 574 6.36 -11.25 -42.77
CA ASN A 574 7.25 -11.73 -41.72
C ASN A 574 6.50 -12.56 -40.66
N SER A 575 5.37 -13.15 -41.05
CA SER A 575 4.60 -14.11 -40.25
C SER A 575 5.42 -15.35 -39.85
N PRO A 576 5.00 -16.13 -38.83
CA PRO A 576 5.68 -17.36 -38.42
C PRO A 576 5.87 -18.37 -39.56
N ALA A 577 4.90 -18.47 -40.48
CA ALA A 577 5.00 -19.35 -41.64
C ALA A 577 6.06 -18.87 -42.65
N ALA A 578 6.14 -17.56 -42.90
CA ALA A 578 7.14 -16.97 -43.79
C ALA A 578 8.56 -17.10 -43.19
N LEU A 579 8.72 -16.86 -41.88
CA LEU A 579 9.99 -17.07 -41.18
C LEU A 579 10.46 -18.53 -41.29
N ASN A 580 9.58 -19.49 -40.97
CA ASN A 580 9.92 -20.92 -41.04
C ASN A 580 10.28 -21.37 -42.47
N ALA A 581 9.56 -20.87 -43.48
CA ALA A 581 9.86 -21.14 -44.89
C ALA A 581 11.22 -20.55 -45.32
N ALA A 582 11.51 -19.31 -44.92
CA ALA A 582 12.78 -18.66 -45.22
C ALA A 582 13.97 -19.36 -44.56
N LEU A 583 13.84 -19.75 -43.28
CA LEU A 583 14.87 -20.53 -42.57
C LEU A 583 15.08 -21.91 -43.21
N ALA A 584 14.01 -22.61 -43.60
CA ALA A 584 14.11 -23.89 -44.29
C ALA A 584 14.78 -23.77 -45.67
N ALA A 585 14.50 -22.69 -46.41
CA ALA A 585 15.13 -22.41 -47.71
C ALA A 585 16.62 -22.02 -47.59
N LEU A 586 17.03 -21.38 -46.49
CA LEU A 586 18.43 -21.08 -46.19
C LEU A 586 19.20 -22.32 -45.70
N GLY A 587 18.52 -23.27 -45.05
CA GLY A 587 19.11 -24.53 -44.60
C GLY A 587 20.35 -24.34 -43.72
N ALA A 588 21.47 -24.98 -44.09
CA ALA A 588 22.75 -24.84 -43.37
C ALA A 588 23.37 -23.43 -43.46
N SER A 589 22.89 -22.57 -44.38
CA SER A 589 23.29 -21.17 -44.51
C SER A 589 22.38 -20.21 -43.75
N ALA A 590 21.40 -20.70 -42.99
CA ALA A 590 20.58 -19.87 -42.11
C ALA A 590 21.47 -19.16 -41.06
N PRO A 591 21.34 -17.84 -40.86
CA PRO A 591 22.06 -17.14 -39.80
C PRO A 591 21.71 -17.72 -38.42
N ALA A 592 22.68 -17.74 -37.50
CA ALA A 592 22.45 -18.32 -36.17
C ALA A 592 21.57 -17.46 -35.25
N ASN A 593 21.44 -16.16 -35.52
CA ASN A 593 20.67 -15.19 -34.74
C ASN A 593 20.49 -13.86 -35.48
N PHE A 594 19.67 -12.95 -34.94
CA PHE A 594 19.41 -11.62 -35.50
C PHE A 594 20.66 -10.75 -35.64
N ALA A 595 21.67 -10.91 -34.78
CA ALA A 595 22.93 -10.19 -34.91
C ALA A 595 23.72 -10.64 -36.16
N ALA A 596 23.66 -11.94 -36.51
CA ALA A 596 24.28 -12.51 -37.72
C ALA A 596 23.45 -12.28 -38.99
N ALA A 597 22.12 -12.23 -38.91
CA ALA A 597 21.25 -12.04 -40.07
C ALA A 597 21.44 -10.68 -40.76
N LYS A 598 21.66 -9.61 -39.99
CA LYS A 598 21.88 -8.25 -40.51
C LYS A 598 23.12 -8.12 -41.43
N PRO A 599 24.34 -8.52 -41.04
CA PRO A 599 25.50 -8.48 -41.93
C PRO A 599 25.39 -9.49 -43.07
N ALA A 600 24.75 -10.65 -42.88
CA ALA A 600 24.50 -11.60 -43.96
C ALA A 600 23.62 -10.99 -45.07
N LEU A 601 22.54 -10.29 -44.70
CA LEU A 601 21.68 -9.58 -45.67
C LEU A 601 22.45 -8.47 -46.40
N LEU A 602 23.24 -7.68 -45.68
CA LEU A 602 24.06 -6.62 -46.28
C LEU A 602 25.10 -7.18 -47.27
N ALA A 603 25.73 -8.31 -46.93
CA ALA A 603 26.67 -9.00 -47.81
C ALA A 603 25.97 -9.57 -49.06
N ALA A 604 24.79 -10.17 -48.91
CA ALA A 604 24.00 -10.66 -50.05
C ALA A 604 23.56 -9.53 -50.98
N GLN A 605 23.20 -8.36 -50.44
CA GLN A 605 22.88 -7.15 -51.22
C GLN A 605 24.11 -6.55 -51.92
N ALA A 606 25.31 -6.71 -51.37
CA ALA A 606 26.57 -6.24 -51.96
C ALA A 606 27.21 -7.23 -52.96
N ALA A 607 26.72 -8.48 -53.03
CA ALA A 607 27.25 -9.52 -53.90
C ALA A 607 27.01 -9.21 -55.39
N SER A 608 27.91 -9.70 -56.26
CA SER A 608 27.76 -9.61 -57.71
C SER A 608 28.12 -10.96 -58.37
N PRO A 609 27.17 -11.62 -59.07
CA PRO A 609 25.75 -11.25 -59.18
C PRO A 609 25.03 -11.34 -57.82
N GLN A 610 23.98 -10.53 -57.65
CA GLN A 610 23.05 -10.68 -56.53
C GLN A 610 22.21 -11.95 -56.71
N ASP A 611 21.92 -12.66 -55.63
CA ASP A 611 20.93 -13.75 -55.57
C ASP A 611 19.60 -13.21 -55.00
N PRO A 612 18.54 -13.05 -55.81
CA PRO A 612 17.26 -12.51 -55.34
C PRO A 612 16.57 -13.41 -54.32
N ALA A 613 16.75 -14.74 -54.38
CA ALA A 613 16.13 -15.69 -53.45
C ALA A 613 16.82 -15.66 -52.09
N LEU A 614 18.16 -15.62 -52.07
CA LEU A 614 18.93 -15.41 -50.85
C LEU A 614 18.58 -14.08 -50.18
N ILE A 615 18.53 -12.99 -50.95
CA ILE A 615 18.15 -11.66 -50.44
C ILE A 615 16.72 -11.67 -49.89
N ALA A 616 15.75 -12.28 -50.57
CA ALA A 616 14.37 -12.35 -50.10
C ALA A 616 14.21 -13.15 -48.79
N ASN A 617 14.88 -14.30 -48.68
CA ASN A 617 14.87 -15.12 -47.47
C ASN A 617 15.55 -14.40 -46.29
N LEU A 618 16.74 -13.82 -46.50
CA LEU A 618 17.44 -13.05 -45.46
C LEU A 618 16.66 -11.79 -45.05
N THR A 619 15.97 -11.12 -45.98
CA THR A 619 15.10 -9.98 -45.69
C THR A 619 13.92 -10.40 -44.81
N THR A 620 13.31 -11.55 -45.10
CA THR A 620 12.22 -12.13 -44.30
C THR A 620 12.68 -12.48 -42.89
N VAL A 621 13.87 -13.08 -42.74
CA VAL A 621 14.46 -13.41 -41.43
C VAL A 621 14.78 -12.14 -40.63
N VAL A 622 15.44 -11.14 -41.24
CA VAL A 622 15.74 -9.85 -40.59
C VAL A 622 14.46 -9.10 -40.19
N ALA A 623 13.41 -9.16 -41.01
CA ALA A 623 12.11 -8.58 -40.69
C ALA A 623 11.43 -9.26 -39.49
N ALA A 624 11.32 -10.59 -39.51
CA ALA A 624 10.64 -11.37 -38.50
C ALA A 624 11.34 -11.23 -37.13
N TRP A 625 12.64 -11.49 -37.10
CA TRP A 625 13.45 -11.40 -35.88
C TRP A 625 13.54 -9.96 -35.36
N GLY A 626 13.61 -8.95 -36.24
CA GLY A 626 13.57 -7.55 -35.82
C GLY A 626 12.28 -7.16 -35.09
N ILE A 627 11.12 -7.58 -35.61
CA ILE A 627 9.82 -7.33 -34.96
C ILE A 627 9.65 -8.14 -33.68
N ALA A 628 10.04 -9.42 -33.68
CA ALA A 628 9.97 -10.27 -32.49
C ALA A 628 10.86 -9.72 -31.35
N GLN A 629 12.12 -9.40 -31.63
CA GLN A 629 13.05 -8.83 -30.66
C GLN A 629 12.60 -7.46 -30.12
N ALA A 630 11.94 -6.63 -30.94
CA ALA A 630 11.30 -5.40 -30.48
C ALA A 630 10.12 -5.69 -29.52
N ARG A 631 9.27 -6.67 -29.83
CA ARG A 631 8.15 -7.09 -28.97
C ARG A 631 8.64 -7.73 -27.66
N LYS A 632 9.67 -8.59 -27.69
CA LYS A 632 10.34 -9.12 -26.47
C LYS A 632 10.88 -8.02 -25.58
N THR A 633 11.51 -7.01 -26.17
CA THR A 633 12.02 -5.84 -25.45
C THR A 633 10.87 -5.05 -24.81
N ALA A 634 9.74 -4.90 -25.51
CA ALA A 634 8.53 -4.29 -24.93
C ALA A 634 7.95 -5.12 -23.76
N VAL A 635 7.93 -6.46 -23.84
CA VAL A 635 7.55 -7.33 -22.70
C VAL A 635 8.53 -7.15 -21.54
N ASN A 636 9.84 -7.27 -21.77
CA ASN A 636 10.85 -7.11 -20.73
C ASN A 636 10.75 -5.75 -20.04
N ASN A 637 10.56 -4.66 -20.78
CA ASN A 637 10.42 -3.32 -20.19
C ASN A 637 9.12 -3.17 -19.40
N ALA A 638 8.01 -3.75 -19.87
CA ALA A 638 6.73 -3.72 -19.17
C ALA A 638 6.66 -4.67 -17.96
N TRP A 639 7.47 -5.73 -17.91
CA TRP A 639 7.40 -6.75 -16.85
C TRP A 639 8.58 -6.74 -15.88
N GLY A 640 9.80 -6.62 -16.40
CA GLY A 640 10.94 -7.38 -15.91
C GLY A 640 11.79 -6.73 -14.82
N ASN A 641 11.54 -5.48 -14.41
CA ASN A 641 12.47 -4.79 -13.51
C ASN A 641 11.81 -4.26 -12.22
N ALA A 642 12.09 -4.93 -11.10
CA ALA A 642 11.69 -4.55 -9.74
C ALA A 642 12.13 -3.13 -9.31
N THR A 643 13.23 -2.61 -9.85
CA THR A 643 13.71 -1.25 -9.56
C THR A 643 13.21 -0.19 -10.55
N ASN A 644 12.44 -0.59 -11.57
CA ASN A 644 11.73 0.33 -12.47
C ASN A 644 10.23 0.35 -12.11
N PRO A 645 9.72 1.39 -11.44
CA PRO A 645 8.31 1.51 -11.07
C PRO A 645 7.35 1.54 -12.25
N GLY A 646 7.85 1.82 -13.46
CA GLY A 646 7.13 1.76 -14.74
C GLY A 646 6.92 0.35 -15.30
N SER A 647 7.35 -0.71 -14.59
CA SER A 647 7.09 -2.12 -14.95
C SER A 647 6.17 -2.81 -13.95
N VAL A 648 5.59 -3.95 -14.33
CA VAL A 648 4.73 -4.77 -13.46
C VAL A 648 5.49 -5.27 -12.22
N SER A 649 6.72 -5.79 -12.37
CA SER A 649 7.53 -6.15 -11.20
C SER A 649 7.81 -4.96 -10.30
N GLY A 650 8.04 -3.76 -10.84
CA GLY A 650 8.27 -2.55 -10.05
C GLY A 650 7.01 -2.01 -9.35
N GLY A 651 5.85 -2.02 -10.01
CA GLY A 651 4.57 -1.64 -9.38
C GLY A 651 4.13 -2.62 -8.30
N LEU A 652 4.48 -3.90 -8.43
CA LEU A 652 4.24 -4.89 -7.39
C LEU A 652 5.30 -4.85 -6.29
N ASN A 653 6.55 -4.48 -6.61
CA ASN A 653 7.58 -4.14 -5.62
C ASN A 653 7.14 -2.95 -4.76
N ALA A 654 6.54 -1.92 -5.37
CA ALA A 654 5.97 -0.78 -4.68
C ALA A 654 4.94 -1.21 -3.60
N VAL A 655 4.06 -2.15 -3.92
CA VAL A 655 3.09 -2.72 -2.96
C VAL A 655 3.77 -3.61 -1.90
N HIS A 656 4.80 -4.38 -2.26
CA HIS A 656 5.58 -5.18 -1.30
C HIS A 656 6.34 -4.29 -0.29
N ALA A 657 7.00 -3.26 -0.79
CA ALA A 657 7.77 -2.31 0.00
C ALA A 657 6.91 -1.53 1.01
N LEU A 658 5.58 -1.46 0.83
CA LEU A 658 4.67 -0.95 1.87
C LEU A 658 4.51 -1.95 3.04
N ASP A 659 4.37 -3.26 2.79
CA ASP A 659 4.38 -4.29 3.87
C ASP A 659 5.68 -4.19 4.66
N VAL A 660 6.82 -4.03 3.96
CA VAL A 660 8.14 -3.87 4.58
C VAL A 660 8.27 -2.56 5.35
N PHE A 661 7.82 -1.44 4.77
CA PHE A 661 7.85 -0.13 5.43
C PHE A 661 7.04 -0.14 6.73
N PHE A 662 5.76 -0.52 6.68
CA PHE A 662 4.88 -0.56 7.86
C PHE A 662 5.33 -1.64 8.84
N GLY A 663 5.70 -2.82 8.34
CA GLY A 663 6.24 -3.93 9.13
C GLY A 663 7.55 -3.62 9.85
N GLY A 664 8.31 -2.62 9.39
CA GLY A 664 9.53 -2.14 10.05
C GLY A 664 9.33 -1.03 11.08
N LEU A 665 8.14 -0.43 11.21
CA LEU A 665 7.91 0.67 12.15
C LEU A 665 8.23 0.25 13.60
N PRO A 666 8.84 1.11 14.44
CA PRO A 666 9.17 0.77 15.84
C PRO A 666 7.95 0.27 16.62
N GLY A 667 8.14 -0.62 17.59
CA GLY A 667 7.05 -1.32 18.31
C GLY A 667 7.16 -2.84 18.19
N GLY A 668 6.67 -3.58 19.18
CA GLY A 668 6.86 -5.03 19.28
C GLY A 668 6.01 -5.86 18.30
N VAL A 669 6.64 -6.79 17.56
CA VAL A 669 5.94 -7.77 16.70
C VAL A 669 6.16 -9.20 17.16
N VAL A 670 5.16 -10.06 17.02
CA VAL A 670 5.28 -11.51 17.30
C VAL A 670 6.06 -12.18 16.16
N SER A 671 7.40 -12.11 16.15
CA SER A 671 8.22 -12.68 15.07
C SER A 671 7.96 -14.19 14.86
N ARG A 672 8.32 -14.73 13.69
CA ARG A 672 8.33 -16.18 13.41
C ARG A 672 9.51 -16.84 14.15
N ARG A 673 9.33 -18.06 14.66
CA ARG A 673 10.36 -18.80 15.40
C ARG A 673 10.57 -20.19 14.83
N THR A 674 11.82 -20.61 14.75
CA THR A 674 12.21 -21.99 14.46
C THR A 674 13.02 -22.54 15.62
N VAL A 675 12.52 -23.55 16.32
CA VAL A 675 13.23 -24.22 17.42
C VAL A 675 13.84 -25.53 16.91
N THR A 676 15.12 -25.74 17.21
CA THR A 676 15.87 -26.97 16.94
C THR A 676 16.32 -27.59 18.26
N ALA A 677 16.08 -28.89 18.43
CA ALA A 677 16.45 -29.66 19.62
C ALA A 677 16.72 -31.11 19.19
N ASP A 678 17.89 -31.33 18.58
CA ASP A 678 18.23 -32.62 17.98
C ASP A 678 18.55 -33.68 19.04
N PRO A 679 18.11 -34.94 18.87
CA PRO A 679 18.47 -36.02 19.79
C PRO A 679 19.98 -36.32 19.78
N VAL A 680 20.54 -36.62 20.95
CA VAL A 680 21.95 -37.02 21.12
C VAL A 680 22.06 -38.33 21.88
N LYS A 681 23.17 -39.07 21.73
CA LYS A 681 23.49 -40.21 22.60
C LYS A 681 24.25 -39.73 23.84
N TYR A 682 23.95 -40.31 25.00
CA TYR A 682 24.84 -40.19 26.17
C TYR A 682 26.25 -40.74 25.85
N PRO A 683 27.35 -40.13 26.34
CA PRO A 683 27.44 -38.95 27.21
C PRO A 683 27.63 -37.62 26.46
N ALA A 684 27.09 -37.45 25.24
CA ALA A 684 27.20 -36.18 24.53
C ALA A 684 26.27 -35.10 25.12
N ALA A 685 26.78 -33.88 25.20
CA ALA A 685 25.99 -32.70 25.56
C ALA A 685 24.99 -32.35 24.46
N ALA A 686 23.72 -32.16 24.83
CA ALA A 686 22.67 -31.79 23.90
C ALA A 686 22.67 -30.28 23.59
N LYS A 687 22.18 -29.92 22.40
CA LYS A 687 22.01 -28.52 21.98
C LYS A 687 20.54 -28.21 21.71
N ILE A 688 20.04 -27.13 22.31
CA ILE A 688 18.74 -26.54 21.96
C ILE A 688 19.01 -25.16 21.37
N SER A 689 18.30 -24.76 20.33
CA SER A 689 18.45 -23.43 19.72
C SER A 689 17.12 -22.90 19.21
N VAL A 690 16.93 -21.58 19.27
CA VAL A 690 15.81 -20.88 18.66
C VAL A 690 16.33 -19.81 17.72
N ALA A 691 15.92 -19.88 16.46
CA ALA A 691 16.05 -18.79 15.51
C ALA A 691 14.78 -17.95 15.56
N ILE A 692 14.96 -16.63 15.64
CA ILE A 692 13.93 -15.60 15.59
C ILE A 692 14.04 -14.93 14.23
N ALA A 693 12.96 -14.81 13.48
CA ALA A 693 13.03 -14.25 12.13
C ALA A 693 13.32 -12.74 12.17
N ASN A 694 14.31 -12.31 11.39
CA ASN A 694 14.60 -10.90 11.07
C ASN A 694 13.61 -10.40 10.01
N ASP A 695 12.32 -10.46 10.34
CA ASP A 695 11.25 -9.99 9.47
C ASP A 695 11.29 -8.45 9.43
N PHE A 696 11.36 -7.88 8.23
CA PHE A 696 11.36 -6.43 7.98
C PHE A 696 12.56 -5.65 8.55
N GLY A 697 13.72 -6.33 8.69
CA GLY A 697 14.96 -5.70 9.17
C GLY A 697 14.99 -5.48 10.68
N ARG A 698 14.19 -6.22 11.45
CA ARG A 698 14.12 -6.17 12.91
C ARG A 698 15.20 -7.05 13.53
N VAL A 699 16.01 -6.46 14.42
CA VAL A 699 17.13 -7.16 15.08
C VAL A 699 16.74 -7.48 16.53
N PRO A 700 16.37 -8.73 16.87
CA PRO A 700 16.10 -9.14 18.25
C PRO A 700 17.31 -8.94 19.16
N ALA A 701 17.08 -8.40 20.36
CA ALA A 701 18.09 -8.09 21.36
C ALA A 701 17.73 -8.67 22.75
N GLY A 702 18.73 -8.76 23.64
CA GLY A 702 18.56 -9.35 24.97
C GLY A 702 18.61 -10.88 24.99
N ASN A 703 18.13 -11.50 26.07
CA ASN A 703 18.35 -12.93 26.35
C ASN A 703 17.10 -13.79 26.17
N VAL A 704 17.28 -14.98 25.61
CA VAL A 704 16.33 -16.09 25.76
C VAL A 704 16.74 -16.90 26.99
N SER A 705 15.76 -17.33 27.79
CA SER A 705 15.94 -18.24 28.93
C SER A 705 15.40 -19.64 28.59
N LEU A 706 16.12 -20.68 29.02
CA LEU A 706 15.79 -22.09 28.81
C LEU A 706 15.62 -22.78 30.16
N VAL A 707 14.55 -23.56 30.30
CA VAL A 707 14.31 -24.48 31.43
C VAL A 707 14.06 -25.87 30.85
N VAL A 708 14.79 -26.88 31.33
CA VAL A 708 14.66 -28.29 30.93
C VAL A 708 14.24 -29.11 32.15
N LYS A 709 13.26 -30.00 31.98
CA LYS A 709 12.66 -30.80 33.05
C LYS A 709 12.52 -32.28 32.70
N GLN A 710 12.63 -33.14 33.71
CA GLN A 710 12.37 -34.57 33.64
C GLN A 710 11.46 -34.97 34.80
N GLY A 711 10.34 -35.65 34.53
CA GLY A 711 9.39 -36.06 35.57
C GLY A 711 8.79 -34.91 36.41
N GLY A 712 8.92 -33.66 35.97
CA GLY A 712 8.52 -32.45 36.71
C GLY A 712 9.66 -31.76 37.47
N ALA A 713 10.77 -32.45 37.74
CA ALA A 713 11.97 -31.88 38.32
C ALA A 713 12.78 -31.10 37.26
N THR A 714 13.48 -30.03 37.67
CA THR A 714 14.36 -29.25 36.78
C THR A 714 15.69 -29.97 36.61
N ALA A 715 16.03 -30.32 35.37
CA ALA A 715 17.27 -30.99 34.99
C ALA A 715 18.36 -30.00 34.55
N ALA A 716 17.98 -28.89 33.90
CA ALA A 716 18.90 -27.81 33.54
C ALA A 716 18.17 -26.47 33.38
N THR A 717 18.90 -25.37 33.59
CA THR A 717 18.46 -24.01 33.26
C THR A 717 19.61 -23.23 32.64
N ALA A 718 19.33 -22.39 31.65
CA ALA A 718 20.32 -21.53 31.02
C ALA A 718 19.70 -20.20 30.56
N SER A 719 20.54 -19.19 30.34
CA SER A 719 20.16 -17.92 29.69
C SER A 719 21.25 -17.54 28.71
N THR A 720 20.88 -17.05 27.53
CA THR A 720 21.84 -16.73 26.46
C THR A 720 21.32 -15.58 25.62
N ALA A 721 22.20 -14.62 25.31
CA ALA A 721 21.89 -13.49 24.45
C ALA A 721 21.54 -13.94 23.03
N VAL A 722 20.61 -13.24 22.39
CA VAL A 722 20.34 -13.41 20.96
C VAL A 722 21.51 -12.82 20.17
N THR A 723 22.11 -13.61 19.29
CA THR A 723 23.21 -13.20 18.40
C THR A 723 22.93 -13.73 17.00
N GLY A 724 23.03 -12.87 15.97
CA GLY A 724 22.72 -13.27 14.59
C GLY A 724 21.27 -13.75 14.41
N ASN A 725 20.34 -13.18 15.17
CA ASN A 725 18.92 -13.56 15.22
C ASN A 725 18.63 -14.97 15.78
N ALA A 726 19.56 -15.57 16.54
CA ALA A 726 19.33 -16.84 17.23
C ALA A 726 19.89 -16.84 18.66
N ALA A 727 19.29 -17.67 19.53
CA ALA A 727 19.85 -18.04 20.83
C ALA A 727 20.12 -19.55 20.85
N SER A 728 21.26 -19.95 21.42
CA SER A 728 21.77 -21.33 21.34
C SER A 728 22.31 -21.77 22.69
N PHE A 729 21.76 -22.86 23.22
CA PHE A 729 22.07 -23.41 24.53
C PHE A 729 22.74 -24.78 24.38
N THR A 730 23.96 -24.90 24.90
CA THR A 730 24.59 -26.20 25.17
C THR A 730 24.17 -26.62 26.57
N LEU A 731 23.53 -27.78 26.69
CA LEU A 731 23.13 -28.35 27.97
C LEU A 731 24.30 -29.08 28.64
N PRO A 732 24.26 -29.29 29.97
CA PRO A 732 25.12 -30.30 30.60
C PRO A 732 24.86 -31.68 29.96
N VAL A 733 25.77 -32.63 30.19
CA VAL A 733 25.49 -34.03 29.87
C VAL A 733 24.30 -34.49 30.72
N LEU A 734 23.26 -34.97 30.06
CA LEU A 734 22.04 -35.47 30.67
C LEU A 734 21.96 -36.99 30.48
N ASP A 735 21.37 -37.69 31.45
CA ASP A 735 21.15 -39.14 31.36
C ASP A 735 20.21 -39.52 30.21
N ALA A 736 20.22 -40.80 29.83
CA ALA A 736 19.31 -41.32 28.81
C ALA A 736 17.85 -41.15 29.24
N GLY A 737 17.04 -40.48 28.40
CA GLY A 737 15.66 -40.16 28.72
C GLY A 737 15.05 -39.08 27.83
N THR A 738 13.75 -38.80 28.04
CA THR A 738 13.04 -37.69 27.41
C THR A 738 12.86 -36.56 28.40
N TYR A 739 13.18 -35.34 27.97
CA TYR A 739 13.14 -34.11 28.74
C TYR A 739 12.18 -33.12 28.06
N GLU A 740 11.31 -32.49 28.84
CA GLU A 740 10.50 -31.36 28.36
C GLU A 740 11.29 -30.06 28.52
N TYR A 741 11.26 -29.18 27.53
CA TYR A 741 11.90 -27.87 27.60
C TYR A 741 10.89 -26.73 27.41
N THR A 742 11.20 -25.60 28.05
CA THR A 742 10.53 -24.31 27.87
C THR A 742 11.59 -23.26 27.54
N LEU A 743 11.45 -22.60 26.39
CA LEU A 743 12.20 -21.41 26.00
C LEU A 743 11.32 -20.18 26.23
N SER A 744 11.85 -19.14 26.88
CA SER A 744 11.13 -17.89 27.14
C SER A 744 11.96 -16.70 26.70
N TYR A 745 11.36 -15.83 25.89
CA TYR A 745 11.93 -14.55 25.49
C TYR A 745 11.08 -13.42 26.08
N PRO A 746 11.66 -12.47 26.84
CA PRO A 746 10.92 -11.39 27.47
C PRO A 746 10.41 -10.32 26.49
N GLY A 747 10.92 -10.33 25.25
CA GLY A 747 10.68 -9.29 24.25
C GLY A 747 11.68 -8.13 24.36
N ASP A 748 11.66 -7.26 23.36
CA ASP A 748 12.43 -6.02 23.26
C ASP A 748 11.58 -4.91 22.58
N ASP A 749 12.21 -3.84 22.11
CA ASP A 749 11.58 -2.69 21.45
C ASP A 749 11.00 -2.99 20.04
N GLN A 750 11.42 -4.10 19.44
CA GLN A 750 11.08 -4.55 18.09
C GLN A 750 10.31 -5.88 18.06
N ILE A 751 10.47 -6.75 19.06
CA ILE A 751 10.01 -8.13 19.07
C ILE A 751 9.22 -8.41 20.37
N ALA A 752 7.98 -8.84 20.22
CA ALA A 752 7.13 -9.17 21.35
C ALA A 752 7.60 -10.43 22.11
N ALA A 753 7.31 -10.46 23.41
CA ALA A 753 7.58 -11.61 24.28
C ALA A 753 6.96 -12.90 23.73
N PHE A 754 7.65 -14.04 23.89
CA PHE A 754 7.13 -15.35 23.50
C PHE A 754 7.63 -16.48 24.40
N THR A 755 6.95 -17.62 24.32
CA THR A 755 7.33 -18.86 24.98
C THR A 755 7.14 -20.02 24.02
N GLU A 756 8.17 -20.86 23.88
CA GLU A 756 8.12 -22.11 23.11
C GLU A 756 8.33 -23.31 24.02
N THR A 757 7.69 -24.44 23.69
CA THR A 757 7.80 -25.68 24.46
C THR A 757 7.96 -26.88 23.55
N GLY A 758 8.76 -27.87 23.96
CA GLY A 758 8.96 -29.10 23.21
C GLY A 758 9.72 -30.16 24.00
N SER A 759 10.10 -31.24 23.34
CA SER A 759 10.77 -32.39 23.95
C SER A 759 12.16 -32.63 23.36
N LEU A 760 13.16 -32.81 24.19
CA LEU A 760 14.49 -33.32 23.86
C LEU A 760 14.58 -34.80 24.24
N THR A 761 15.28 -35.61 23.43
CA THR A 761 15.52 -37.03 23.74
C THR A 761 17.01 -37.32 23.77
N ILE A 762 17.49 -37.89 24.88
CA ILE A 762 18.83 -38.45 25.02
C ILE A 762 18.72 -39.97 24.88
N ALA A 763 19.40 -40.53 23.88
CA ALA A 763 19.50 -41.97 23.69
C ALA A 763 20.57 -42.56 24.63
N ALA A 764 20.42 -43.84 24.99
CA ALA A 764 21.44 -44.56 25.75
C ALA A 764 22.78 -44.57 25.00
N GLY A 765 23.87 -44.48 25.77
CA GLY A 765 25.23 -44.63 25.25
C GLY A 765 25.52 -46.06 24.82
N ASP A 766 26.56 -46.23 24.00
CA ASP A 766 27.05 -47.55 23.63
C ASP A 766 27.76 -48.18 24.85
N PRO A 767 27.56 -49.48 25.16
CA PRO A 767 28.04 -50.09 26.40
C PRO A 767 29.58 -50.14 26.47
N GLN A 768 30.13 -49.71 27.60
CA GLN A 768 31.57 -49.75 27.88
C GLN A 768 32.03 -51.20 28.15
N PRO A 769 33.18 -51.65 27.59
CA PRO A 769 33.70 -53.00 27.84
C PRO A 769 34.47 -53.11 29.16
N GLU A 770 34.32 -54.24 29.85
CA GLU A 770 35.08 -54.62 31.05
C GLU A 770 35.76 -56.00 30.84
N GLU A 771 36.79 -56.31 31.62
CA GLU A 771 37.87 -57.25 31.26
C GLU A 771 37.53 -58.76 31.24
N THR A 772 38.17 -59.54 30.34
CA THR A 772 39.35 -60.39 30.68
C THR A 772 39.85 -61.31 29.52
N ALA A 773 41.13 -61.70 29.63
CA ALA A 773 41.85 -62.81 28.97
C ALA A 773 42.32 -62.69 27.49
N THR A 774 43.65 -62.73 27.33
CA THR A 774 44.40 -63.00 26.08
C THR A 774 44.38 -64.49 25.71
N PRO A 775 44.35 -64.86 24.41
CA PRO A 775 45.62 -65.04 23.68
C PRO A 775 45.65 -64.62 22.18
N VAL A 776 46.88 -64.72 21.65
CA VAL A 776 47.50 -64.46 20.33
C VAL A 776 46.81 -65.12 19.08
N PRO A 777 47.14 -64.76 17.80
CA PRO A 777 46.60 -63.60 17.09
C PRO A 777 45.92 -63.91 15.73
N PHE A 778 45.12 -62.94 15.25
CA PHE A 778 44.75 -62.61 13.86
C PHE A 778 44.24 -63.72 12.89
N VAL A 779 42.92 -63.76 12.70
CA VAL A 779 42.27 -64.09 11.41
C VAL A 779 41.19 -63.04 11.13
N ALA A 780 41.07 -62.57 9.88
CA ALA A 780 40.24 -61.42 9.52
C ALA A 780 38.73 -61.68 9.73
N THR A 781 38.05 -60.74 10.38
CA THR A 781 36.59 -60.75 10.57
C THR A 781 35.91 -59.88 9.51
N PRO A 782 34.78 -60.31 8.89
CA PRO A 782 34.12 -59.54 7.83
C PRO A 782 33.51 -58.22 8.33
N THR A 783 33.50 -57.22 7.45
CA THR A 783 32.93 -55.88 7.65
C THR A 783 31.46 -55.94 8.08
N PRO A 784 31.03 -55.17 9.11
CA PRO A 784 29.62 -55.09 9.47
C PRO A 784 28.80 -54.44 8.36
N THR A 785 27.71 -55.10 7.97
CA THR A 785 26.75 -54.57 6.98
C THR A 785 25.98 -53.39 7.59
N PRO A 786 25.84 -52.25 6.88
CA PRO A 786 25.15 -51.08 7.43
C PRO A 786 23.65 -51.33 7.64
N THR A 787 23.19 -51.18 8.87
CA THR A 787 21.76 -51.24 9.23
C THR A 787 21.01 -50.09 8.57
N SER A 788 20.16 -50.38 7.59
CA SER A 788 19.43 -49.35 6.85
C SER A 788 18.40 -48.64 7.73
N THR A 789 18.59 -47.34 7.96
CA THR A 789 17.56 -46.48 8.56
C THR A 789 16.41 -46.28 7.57
N ILE A 790 15.28 -46.96 7.81
CA ILE A 790 14.12 -46.89 6.91
C ILE A 790 13.45 -45.52 7.05
N THR A 791 13.61 -44.67 6.03
CA THR A 791 12.94 -43.37 5.94
C THR A 791 11.43 -43.55 5.90
N LYS A 792 10.73 -43.06 6.93
CA LYS A 792 9.26 -43.14 7.01
C LYS A 792 8.59 -42.25 5.96
N VAL A 793 7.55 -42.77 5.33
CA VAL A 793 6.85 -42.13 4.20
C VAL A 793 5.73 -41.22 4.71
N LYS A 794 5.40 -40.16 3.97
CA LYS A 794 4.22 -39.33 4.25
C LYS A 794 2.94 -40.02 3.74
N ILE A 795 1.89 -40.07 4.57
CA ILE A 795 0.57 -40.54 4.14
C ILE A 795 -0.09 -39.57 3.14
N SER A 796 -1.02 -40.08 2.32
CA SER A 796 -1.73 -39.27 1.33
C SER A 796 -2.83 -38.40 1.93
N LYS A 797 -3.56 -38.89 2.96
CA LYS A 797 -4.69 -38.14 3.56
C LYS A 797 -5.09 -38.66 4.94
N VAL A 798 -5.47 -37.75 5.84
CA VAL A 798 -6.33 -38.08 7.00
C VAL A 798 -7.73 -37.51 6.72
N ALA A 799 -8.77 -38.33 6.91
CA ALA A 799 -10.16 -37.93 6.75
C ALA A 799 -11.00 -38.40 7.94
N GLY A 800 -11.88 -37.52 8.43
CA GLY A 800 -12.83 -37.83 9.50
C GLY A 800 -14.26 -37.58 9.08
N ALA A 801 -15.14 -38.55 9.27
CA ALA A 801 -16.55 -38.48 8.90
C ALA A 801 -17.46 -38.98 10.04
N VAL A 802 -18.64 -38.35 10.18
CA VAL A 802 -19.66 -38.77 11.14
C VAL A 802 -20.37 -40.01 10.60
N ALA A 803 -20.15 -41.17 11.21
CA ALA A 803 -20.79 -42.44 10.81
C ALA A 803 -22.17 -42.64 11.46
N LYS A 804 -22.36 -42.13 12.69
CA LYS A 804 -23.66 -41.99 13.34
C LYS A 804 -23.62 -40.75 14.24
N ALA A 805 -24.48 -39.77 14.02
CA ALA A 805 -24.49 -38.55 14.82
C ALA A 805 -24.94 -38.86 16.28
N PRO A 806 -24.20 -38.38 17.30
CA PRO A 806 -24.65 -38.45 18.69
C PRO A 806 -25.76 -37.44 18.96
N THR A 807 -26.52 -37.70 20.03
CA THR A 807 -27.56 -36.80 20.59
C THR A 807 -27.23 -36.48 22.05
N SER A 808 -28.03 -35.62 22.69
CA SER A 808 -27.97 -35.40 24.14
C SER A 808 -28.31 -36.66 24.95
N LYS A 809 -29.08 -37.59 24.38
CA LYS A 809 -29.58 -38.80 25.05
C LYS A 809 -28.81 -40.09 24.68
N ALA A 810 -28.20 -40.17 23.50
CA ALA A 810 -27.52 -41.37 22.99
C ALA A 810 -26.19 -41.07 22.28
N GLY A 811 -25.23 -42.00 22.41
CA GLY A 811 -23.93 -41.93 21.76
C GLY A 811 -23.96 -42.10 20.24
N GLY A 812 -22.83 -41.78 19.60
CA GLY A 812 -22.65 -41.80 18.14
C GLY A 812 -21.50 -42.69 17.69
N LYS A 813 -21.12 -42.59 16.41
CA LYS A 813 -19.92 -43.22 15.83
C LYS A 813 -19.22 -42.26 14.88
N TYR A 814 -17.89 -42.27 14.89
CA TYR A 814 -17.05 -41.43 14.04
C TYR A 814 -15.99 -42.26 13.35
N LYS A 815 -15.92 -42.16 12.02
CA LYS A 815 -14.97 -42.92 11.18
C LYS A 815 -13.78 -42.03 10.86
N VAL A 816 -12.58 -42.50 11.16
CA VAL A 816 -11.32 -41.93 10.65
C VAL A 816 -10.76 -42.88 9.61
N THR A 817 -10.30 -42.32 8.49
CA THR A 817 -9.60 -43.03 7.43
C THR A 817 -8.26 -42.33 7.21
N ILE A 818 -7.19 -43.11 7.20
CA ILE A 818 -5.84 -42.72 6.84
C ILE A 818 -5.49 -43.42 5.53
N THR A 819 -5.41 -42.63 4.46
CA THR A 819 -5.09 -43.12 3.12
C THR A 819 -3.57 -43.10 2.96
N THR A 820 -2.98 -44.28 2.72
CA THR A 820 -1.57 -44.45 2.37
C THR A 820 -1.38 -44.38 0.85
N PRO A 821 -0.15 -44.12 0.36
CA PRO A 821 0.15 -44.15 -1.07
C PRO A 821 -0.16 -45.51 -1.71
N LYS A 822 -0.64 -45.49 -2.96
CA LYS A 822 -1.02 -46.70 -3.71
C LYS A 822 0.17 -47.66 -3.82
N GLY A 823 -0.05 -48.93 -3.47
CA GLY A 823 0.98 -49.98 -3.50
C GLY A 823 1.74 -50.19 -2.19
N LEU A 824 1.53 -49.35 -1.18
CA LEU A 824 2.13 -49.53 0.15
C LEU A 824 1.13 -50.13 1.17
N SER A 825 1.66 -50.64 2.28
CA SER A 825 0.87 -51.22 3.37
C SER A 825 -0.12 -50.21 3.96
N ALA A 826 -1.25 -50.70 4.46
CA ALA A 826 -2.27 -49.83 5.04
C ALA A 826 -1.87 -49.36 6.45
N ALA A 827 -2.06 -48.08 6.75
CA ALA A 827 -1.66 -47.46 8.01
C ALA A 827 -2.23 -48.16 9.27
N THR A 828 -1.42 -48.23 10.31
CA THR A 828 -1.71 -48.93 11.57
C THR A 828 -1.54 -48.00 12.79
N GLY A 829 -1.65 -48.51 14.01
CA GLY A 829 -1.42 -47.72 15.23
C GLY A 829 -2.65 -46.94 15.75
N LYS A 830 -2.43 -46.02 16.69
CA LYS A 830 -3.47 -45.40 17.52
C LYS A 830 -3.78 -43.97 17.07
N VAL A 831 -5.03 -43.71 16.72
CA VAL A 831 -5.56 -42.38 16.40
C VAL A 831 -6.20 -41.77 17.64
N THR A 832 -6.00 -40.46 17.82
CA THR A 832 -6.64 -39.62 18.83
C THR A 832 -7.59 -38.63 18.15
N ILE A 833 -8.81 -38.47 18.69
CA ILE A 833 -9.84 -37.56 18.21
C ILE A 833 -10.23 -36.62 19.35
N LYS A 834 -10.02 -35.32 19.15
CA LYS A 834 -10.33 -34.25 20.10
C LYS A 834 -11.57 -33.49 19.65
N LEU A 835 -12.59 -33.49 20.50
CA LEU A 835 -13.89 -32.82 20.27
C LEU A 835 -13.94 -31.56 21.12
N LYS A 836 -14.12 -30.37 20.52
CA LYS A 836 -14.17 -29.09 21.25
C LYS A 836 -15.46 -28.31 20.95
N LYS A 837 -16.09 -27.81 22.02
CA LYS A 837 -17.21 -26.84 21.97
C LYS A 837 -17.02 -25.82 23.10
N GLY A 838 -16.72 -24.57 22.75
CA GLY A 838 -16.36 -23.54 23.73
C GLY A 838 -15.14 -23.95 24.56
N LYS A 839 -15.24 -23.83 25.89
CA LYS A 839 -14.22 -24.32 26.85
C LYS A 839 -14.22 -25.85 27.01
N THR A 840 -15.31 -26.54 26.68
CA THR A 840 -15.44 -27.99 26.88
C THR A 840 -14.69 -28.78 25.81
N THR A 841 -13.85 -29.73 26.24
CA THR A 841 -13.11 -30.64 25.36
C THR A 841 -13.32 -32.10 25.79
N LYS A 842 -13.43 -33.02 24.84
CA LYS A 842 -13.42 -34.48 25.06
C LYS A 842 -12.44 -35.15 24.12
N THR A 843 -11.71 -36.16 24.60
CA THR A 843 -10.72 -36.91 23.81
C THR A 843 -11.14 -38.37 23.72
N ILE A 844 -11.03 -38.96 22.53
CA ILE A 844 -11.41 -40.35 22.23
C ILE A 844 -10.25 -40.95 21.43
N THR A 845 -9.94 -42.24 21.61
CA THR A 845 -8.88 -42.90 20.83
C THR A 845 -9.38 -44.18 20.19
N GLY A 846 -8.76 -44.59 19.07
CA GLY A 846 -9.06 -45.85 18.40
C GLY A 846 -7.86 -46.40 17.63
N LYS A 847 -7.77 -47.73 17.51
CA LYS A 847 -6.70 -48.40 16.76
C LYS A 847 -7.11 -48.59 15.30
N LEU A 848 -6.24 -48.20 14.36
CA LEU A 848 -6.44 -48.41 12.94
C LEU A 848 -6.33 -49.90 12.60
N SER A 849 -7.23 -50.36 11.74
CA SER A 849 -7.12 -51.63 11.02
C SER A 849 -7.33 -51.35 9.54
N LYS A 850 -6.39 -51.78 8.69
CA LYS A 850 -6.38 -51.50 7.24
C LYS A 850 -6.60 -50.01 6.93
N GLY A 851 -5.85 -49.11 7.60
CA GLY A 851 -5.94 -47.66 7.40
C GLY A 851 -7.24 -47.01 7.88
N THR A 852 -8.12 -47.72 8.59
CA THR A 852 -9.43 -47.19 9.01
C THR A 852 -9.74 -47.52 10.47
N VAL A 853 -10.42 -46.63 11.18
CA VAL A 853 -11.03 -46.92 12.49
C VAL A 853 -12.39 -46.25 12.60
N THR A 854 -13.37 -46.92 13.20
CA THR A 854 -14.64 -46.30 13.61
C THR A 854 -14.74 -46.35 15.12
N VAL A 855 -14.66 -45.20 15.78
CA VAL A 855 -14.77 -45.08 17.24
C VAL A 855 -16.19 -44.75 17.67
N THR A 856 -16.59 -45.23 18.85
CA THR A 856 -17.82 -44.83 19.52
C THR A 856 -17.67 -43.44 20.14
N LEU A 857 -18.65 -42.58 19.91
CA LEU A 857 -18.74 -41.25 20.53
C LEU A 857 -19.65 -41.30 21.76
N PRO A 858 -19.32 -40.61 22.87
CA PRO A 858 -20.22 -40.44 24.00
C PRO A 858 -21.44 -39.58 23.61
N LYS A 859 -22.45 -39.52 24.48
CA LYS A 859 -23.50 -38.49 24.38
C LYS A 859 -22.86 -37.09 24.45
N LEU A 860 -23.34 -36.16 23.62
CA LEU A 860 -22.79 -34.80 23.49
C LEU A 860 -23.90 -33.76 23.66
N ALA A 861 -23.56 -32.60 24.22
CA ALA A 861 -24.52 -31.50 24.37
C ALA A 861 -24.88 -30.87 23.01
N LYS A 862 -26.15 -30.44 22.86
CA LYS A 862 -26.70 -29.78 21.66
C LYS A 862 -25.79 -28.67 21.12
N GLY A 863 -25.65 -28.58 19.81
CA GLY A 863 -24.77 -27.61 19.12
C GLY A 863 -23.66 -28.26 18.30
N THR A 864 -22.76 -27.44 17.76
CA THR A 864 -21.67 -27.87 16.87
C THR A 864 -20.37 -28.11 17.66
N TRP A 865 -19.79 -29.29 17.48
CA TRP A 865 -18.48 -29.67 18.04
C TRP A 865 -17.44 -29.73 16.91
N LYS A 866 -16.35 -28.96 17.06
CA LYS A 866 -15.18 -29.04 16.18
C LYS A 866 -14.41 -30.33 16.47
N VAL A 867 -13.86 -30.96 15.43
CA VAL A 867 -13.14 -32.24 15.52
C VAL A 867 -11.70 -32.05 15.02
N THR A 868 -10.73 -32.45 15.83
CA THR A 868 -9.32 -32.58 15.43
C THR A 868 -8.91 -34.05 15.54
N ILE A 869 -8.21 -34.55 14.54
CA ILE A 869 -7.70 -35.92 14.45
C ILE A 869 -6.18 -35.84 14.48
N SER A 870 -5.54 -36.63 15.31
CA SER A 870 -4.09 -36.72 15.46
C SER A 870 -3.67 -38.19 15.46
N TRP A 871 -2.65 -38.53 14.69
CA TRP A 871 -2.09 -39.87 14.59
C TRP A 871 -0.57 -39.76 14.55
N PRO A 872 0.17 -40.42 15.46
CA PRO A 872 1.62 -40.25 15.59
C PRO A 872 2.43 -40.92 14.47
N GLY A 873 1.78 -41.60 13.52
CA GLY A 873 2.41 -42.47 12.53
C GLY A 873 2.51 -43.91 13.02
N ASP A 874 3.29 -44.71 12.30
CA ASP A 874 3.67 -46.09 12.67
C ASP A 874 5.12 -46.38 12.27
N SER A 875 5.52 -47.64 12.08
CA SER A 875 6.86 -48.02 11.64
C SER A 875 7.19 -47.54 10.22
N THR A 876 6.17 -47.38 9.37
CA THR A 876 6.30 -47.07 7.93
C THR A 876 5.98 -45.61 7.63
N TYR A 877 5.13 -44.97 8.43
CA TYR A 877 4.59 -43.65 8.16
C TYR A 877 4.88 -42.58 9.23
N LEU A 878 5.04 -41.34 8.76
CA LEU A 878 5.19 -40.15 9.61
C LEU A 878 3.89 -39.76 10.32
N THR A 879 4.03 -38.97 11.39
CA THR A 879 2.91 -38.35 12.13
C THR A 879 2.05 -37.46 11.22
N ALA A 880 0.74 -37.40 11.53
CA ALA A 880 -0.21 -36.57 10.80
C ALA A 880 -1.36 -36.08 11.68
N SER A 881 -1.88 -34.90 11.36
CA SER A 881 -3.11 -34.37 11.95
C SER A 881 -3.99 -33.68 10.92
N ALA A 882 -5.30 -33.61 11.19
CA ALA A 882 -6.26 -32.92 10.34
C ALA A 882 -7.50 -32.48 11.13
N ALA A 883 -8.18 -31.45 10.63
CA ALA A 883 -9.55 -31.17 11.05
C ALA A 883 -10.51 -32.22 10.45
N GLY A 884 -11.34 -32.84 11.29
CA GLY A 884 -12.40 -33.75 10.86
C GLY A 884 -13.71 -33.02 10.60
N THR A 885 -14.65 -33.64 9.86
CA THR A 885 -16.02 -33.13 9.73
C THR A 885 -16.63 -32.86 11.11
N SER A 886 -17.10 -31.63 11.33
CA SER A 886 -17.69 -31.20 12.60
C SER A 886 -19.01 -31.91 12.90
N ILE A 887 -19.25 -32.20 14.18
CA ILE A 887 -20.44 -32.93 14.63
C ILE A 887 -21.53 -31.92 15.03
N LYS A 888 -22.68 -31.94 14.35
CA LYS A 888 -23.86 -31.12 14.69
C LYS A 888 -24.86 -31.95 15.50
N VAL A 889 -25.03 -31.63 16.79
CA VAL A 889 -25.96 -32.29 17.71
C VAL A 889 -27.28 -31.51 17.75
N LYS A 890 -28.39 -32.10 17.29
CA LYS A 890 -29.68 -31.39 17.06
C LYS A 890 -30.75 -31.56 18.15
N LYS A 891 -30.72 -32.65 18.92
CA LYS A 891 -31.58 -32.93 20.09
C LYS A 891 -30.71 -33.37 21.25
#